data_AF-A0A8H6MMP2-F1
#
_entry.id   AF-A0A8H6MMP2-F1
#
_cell.length_a   1.000
_cell.length_b   1.000
_cell.length_c   1.000
_cell.angle_alpha   90.00
_cell.angle_beta   90.00
_cell.angle_gamma   90.00
#
_symmetry.space_group_name_H-M   'P 1'
#
loop_
_entity.id
_entity.type
_entity.pdbx_description
1 polymer ?
#
loop_
_entity_poly.entity_id
_entity_poly.type
_entity_poly.pdbx_seq_one_letter_code
_entity_poly.pdbx_strand_id
1 'polypeptide(L)'
;MADNTPTTADAKGRLSDVEHVEQDLHKPHVETEDVQQQHPEIYLEALARYPNDESIDQADEKRLLRKLDMRILPLLGICYFFYYVDKTTLSYAAIFGLKEGLNLKGEEYSWLSSSFYFGWLVWAIPSNLIMQRCQPAWYLSFNIFMWGALLMAQAAVKNFAGLLGLRIASGAFEAIADPAFMLITSMYYTRSEQPSRISAWYAWNGIGVAGGGLIGYGIGNIKGALQSWRYEFLIVGAFCAAWAIVLVIMLPNSPRTIWGFTHDEKLIMIARMRRNQTGIEQRKINWAQIKEAYLDYKTWLFTLLGFVSNVPNGGISNFSTLVIKGLGFDTLQTALLGIPQGVLVVIWIGLGALANRFMPNNSRTLVCALFMLPTIGGALGFLLAPPDAYVGRLICFYLTGSYQASFVISLSLITSNTGGQSKKMIVSGMIWFGACIGNIASPFFYKADQAPSYHLGIGSLLVANCIELALFFVFRYAFIWENKRKERLREEMRARGDYVADELNSTAFTDMTDKENPNFDSVQPISHDLGHVSVSKRKGCSLLQPREDFRAAGRSDRHPRSLNSSPLAKMHFFSIVLVAVLMGVARAQVQTYPIPEQVKQSTSYAVKVRSDDGEWKPVSAYLANLHEINITTGSAKVHPSSLATFDFDGAVEVSVTYNNGNITTPRIRPDSYGFVPSVEGNTLTFTLSEPNDLVIQTASSVFDVLHLITNRIPTDTPSENDPGIVYFGPGYHTLPSTLNITSNQTLYLAPGAVLNAAVSLDNATSASIRGHGILYRSPGGAISVQRANSIKIESITVLNPGHFSLNAAETQDLTIRNFRSISAAQWGDGIDLYSCENVLIEGAFLRNSDDCLAVYNHRNDWYGDTANITLRDSALWADVAHAINIGTHGNTANPETMSGITIKNVDIMDHREYQMGYQGAIAINPGDSNLVRDVLISDVRVEDFRMGQVITMMVMYNQKYNTSPGRGVSNVTVRNLSYRGSNANTAIMTGYDRESGIEFVRFENLTINGVHVSDSMRKPGWYATSDFVSMYVNEHVKNLTFT
;
A
#
# COMPACT_ATOMS: atom_id res chain seq x y z
N MET A 1 -88.42 -28.24 -35.76
CA MET A 1 -88.43 -27.76 -34.37
C MET A 1 -87.47 -26.58 -34.36
N ALA A 2 -87.93 -25.32 -34.45
CA ALA A 2 -88.55 -24.52 -33.37
C ALA A 2 -87.76 -24.69 -32.06
N ASP A 3 -87.22 -23.68 -31.36
CA ASP A 3 -87.45 -22.24 -31.40
C ASP A 3 -86.36 -21.53 -30.56
N ASN A 4 -86.09 -20.27 -30.89
CA ASN A 4 -85.78 -19.12 -30.02
C ASN A 4 -84.64 -19.09 -28.95
N THR A 5 -83.71 -18.17 -29.20
CA THR A 5 -82.94 -17.28 -28.29
C THR A 5 -83.90 -16.39 -27.43
N PRO A 6 -83.51 -15.35 -26.62
CA PRO A 6 -82.21 -14.70 -26.38
C PRO A 6 -81.93 -14.22 -24.93
N THR A 7 -80.75 -13.63 -24.71
CA THR A 7 -80.56 -12.28 -24.09
C THR A 7 -79.15 -11.82 -24.50
N THR A 8 -78.99 -11.12 -25.64
CA THR A 8 -78.87 -9.64 -25.82
C THR A 8 -77.64 -9.05 -25.13
N ALA A 9 -76.51 -8.77 -25.80
CA ALA A 9 -76.24 -7.84 -26.90
C ALA A 9 -76.14 -6.36 -26.48
N ASP A 10 -74.96 -5.80 -26.81
CA ASP A 10 -74.73 -4.56 -27.53
C ASP A 10 -74.10 -3.31 -26.86
N ALA A 11 -73.16 -2.79 -27.67
CA ALA A 11 -72.92 -1.39 -28.02
C ALA A 11 -71.72 -0.63 -27.41
N LYS A 12 -70.66 -0.63 -28.23
CA LYS A 12 -69.68 0.44 -28.53
C LYS A 12 -70.10 1.88 -28.15
N GLY A 13 -69.30 2.50 -27.27
CA GLY A 13 -68.44 3.66 -27.58
C GLY A 13 -69.02 5.08 -27.53
N ARG A 14 -68.59 5.88 -26.52
CA ARG A 14 -67.77 7.12 -26.67
C ARG A 14 -67.62 7.87 -25.34
N LEU A 15 -66.35 8.19 -25.01
CA LEU A 15 -65.84 9.42 -24.40
C LEU A 15 -66.44 9.91 -23.07
N SER A 16 -65.74 9.60 -21.97
CA SER A 16 -65.16 10.57 -21.02
C SER A 16 -64.69 9.78 -19.80
N ASP A 17 -63.39 9.73 -19.55
CA ASP A 17 -62.77 9.92 -18.23
C ASP A 17 -61.28 9.60 -18.33
N VAL A 18 -60.51 10.67 -18.18
CA VAL A 18 -59.06 10.68 -18.02
C VAL A 18 -58.82 10.52 -16.53
N GLU A 19 -58.27 9.38 -16.12
CA GLU A 19 -57.44 9.29 -14.92
C GLU A 19 -56.15 8.55 -15.28
N HIS A 20 -55.04 9.24 -15.04
CA HIS A 20 -53.68 8.75 -15.22
C HIS A 20 -53.42 7.52 -14.37
N VAL A 21 -52.95 6.44 -14.99
CA VAL A 21 -52.19 5.39 -14.32
C VAL A 21 -50.75 5.53 -14.79
N GLU A 22 -49.95 6.29 -14.04
CA GLU A 22 -48.49 6.24 -14.12
C GLU A 22 -48.04 4.83 -13.70
N GLN A 23 -47.34 4.12 -14.59
CA GLN A 23 -46.54 2.97 -14.21
C GLN A 23 -45.21 3.50 -13.65
N ASP A 24 -45.14 3.56 -12.32
CA ASP A 24 -43.95 3.92 -11.56
C ASP A 24 -42.78 2.97 -11.88
N LEU A 25 -41.72 3.54 -12.47
CA LEU A 25 -40.38 2.97 -12.40
C LEU A 25 -39.97 2.85 -10.93
N HIS A 26 -39.53 1.66 -10.54
CA HIS A 26 -38.87 1.40 -9.25
C HIS A 26 -37.61 2.28 -9.12
N LYS A 27 -37.79 3.49 -8.58
CA LYS A 27 -36.73 4.24 -7.93
C LYS A 27 -36.34 3.47 -6.67
N PRO A 28 -35.06 3.35 -6.31
CA PRO A 28 -34.69 2.76 -5.03
C PRO A 28 -35.32 3.58 -3.90
N HIS A 29 -36.30 2.98 -3.22
CA HIS A 29 -36.83 3.53 -1.97
C HIS A 29 -35.76 3.37 -0.89
N VAL A 30 -35.03 4.45 -0.61
CA VAL A 30 -34.37 4.64 0.67
C VAL A 30 -35.47 5.04 1.65
N GLU A 31 -35.81 4.16 2.59
CA GLU A 31 -36.73 4.49 3.68
C GLU A 31 -36.24 5.75 4.41
N THR A 32 -37.12 6.75 4.51
CA THR A 32 -36.83 8.05 5.12
C THR A 32 -36.67 7.98 6.63
N GLU A 33 -36.93 6.82 7.25
CA GLU A 33 -36.88 6.62 8.70
C GLU A 33 -35.47 6.34 9.26
N ASP A 34 -34.50 5.92 8.44
CA ASP A 34 -33.18 5.49 8.93
C ASP A 34 -32.14 6.62 9.06
N VAL A 35 -32.39 7.81 8.49
CA VAL A 35 -31.47 8.96 8.59
C VAL A 35 -31.85 9.86 9.76
N GLN A 36 -31.52 9.45 10.99
CA GLN A 36 -31.63 10.30 12.18
C GLN A 36 -30.53 11.38 12.26
N GLN A 37 -30.45 12.26 11.25
CA GLN A 37 -29.56 13.42 11.25
C GLN A 37 -30.32 14.72 11.01
N GLN A 38 -29.84 15.82 11.61
CA GLN A 38 -30.37 17.15 11.35
C GLN A 38 -30.13 17.51 9.87
N HIS A 39 -31.20 17.70 9.10
CA HIS A 39 -31.24 18.06 7.67
C HIS A 39 -30.83 16.91 6.70
N PRO A 40 -31.75 15.99 6.39
CA PRO A 40 -31.50 14.84 5.51
C PRO A 40 -31.33 15.23 4.03
N GLU A 41 -31.73 16.44 3.62
CA GLU A 41 -31.83 16.85 2.21
C GLU A 41 -30.53 16.75 1.42
N ILE A 42 -29.39 17.25 1.94
CA ILE A 42 -28.11 17.19 1.21
C ILE A 42 -27.53 15.76 1.18
N TYR A 43 -27.87 14.94 2.18
CA TYR A 43 -27.48 13.54 2.22
C TYR A 43 -28.30 12.74 1.23
N LEU A 44 -29.62 12.96 1.19
CA LEU A 44 -30.51 12.37 0.19
C LEU A 44 -30.15 12.83 -1.22
N GLU A 45 -29.77 14.10 -1.42
CA GLU A 45 -29.27 14.61 -2.70
C GLU A 45 -27.95 13.95 -3.09
N ALA A 46 -27.01 13.78 -2.15
CA ALA A 46 -25.75 13.10 -2.41
C ALA A 46 -25.97 11.62 -2.76
N LEU A 47 -26.89 10.95 -2.08
CA LEU A 47 -27.29 9.57 -2.37
C LEU A 47 -28.06 9.45 -3.70
N ALA A 48 -28.85 10.45 -4.07
CA ALA A 48 -29.60 10.46 -5.33
C ALA A 48 -28.71 10.78 -6.55
N ARG A 49 -27.78 11.74 -6.38
CA ARG A 49 -26.84 12.15 -7.43
C ARG A 49 -25.68 11.18 -7.59
N TYR A 50 -25.23 10.60 -6.48
CA TYR A 50 -24.18 9.59 -6.44
C TYR A 50 -24.68 8.30 -5.78
N PRO A 51 -25.51 7.49 -6.47
CA PRO A 51 -26.14 6.32 -5.87
C PRO A 51 -25.16 5.18 -5.55
N ASN A 52 -24.02 5.11 -6.24
CA ASN A 52 -23.05 4.02 -6.11
C ASN A 52 -21.62 4.59 -6.06
N ASP A 53 -20.64 3.88 -5.51
CA ASP A 53 -19.24 4.37 -5.48
C ASP A 53 -18.64 4.63 -6.88
N GLU A 54 -19.18 3.97 -7.91
CA GLU A 54 -18.84 4.12 -9.34
C GLU A 54 -19.34 5.42 -9.95
N SER A 55 -20.34 6.07 -9.33
CA SER A 55 -20.88 7.36 -9.81
C SER A 55 -19.98 8.55 -9.46
N ILE A 56 -18.97 8.34 -8.62
CA ILE A 56 -17.99 9.36 -8.24
C ILE A 56 -16.78 9.24 -9.18
N ASP A 57 -16.52 10.26 -10.00
CA ASP A 57 -15.31 10.31 -10.83
C ASP A 57 -14.04 10.29 -9.96
N GLN A 58 -13.13 9.36 -10.24
CA GLN A 58 -11.85 9.21 -9.54
C GLN A 58 -10.97 10.47 -9.65
N ALA A 59 -11.05 11.21 -10.76
CA ALA A 59 -10.30 12.45 -10.94
C ALA A 59 -10.81 13.54 -9.98
N ASP A 60 -12.13 13.67 -9.85
CA ASP A 60 -12.77 14.60 -8.93
C ASP A 60 -12.57 14.19 -7.48
N GLU A 61 -12.60 12.89 -7.17
CA GLU A 61 -12.28 12.39 -5.83
C GLU A 61 -10.82 12.69 -5.43
N LYS A 62 -9.84 12.46 -6.32
CA LYS A 62 -8.43 12.81 -6.06
C LYS A 62 -8.23 14.32 -5.91
N ARG A 63 -8.92 15.14 -6.70
CA ARG A 63 -8.88 16.60 -6.60
C ARG A 63 -9.48 17.07 -5.28
N LEU A 64 -10.64 16.53 -4.90
CA LEU A 64 -11.30 16.77 -3.62
C LEU A 64 -10.36 16.43 -2.46
N LEU A 65 -9.71 15.26 -2.51
CA LEU A 65 -8.78 14.80 -1.49
C LEU A 65 -7.60 15.75 -1.29
N ARG A 66 -6.93 16.17 -2.37
CA ARG A 66 -5.83 17.15 -2.26
C ARG A 66 -6.32 18.46 -1.67
N LYS A 67 -7.52 18.90 -2.02
CA LYS A 67 -8.12 20.13 -1.50
C LYS A 67 -8.48 20.01 -0.03
N LEU A 68 -8.95 18.84 0.43
CA LEU A 68 -9.16 18.53 1.84
C LEU A 68 -7.84 18.49 2.61
N ASP A 69 -6.85 17.77 2.08
CA ASP A 69 -5.52 17.63 2.67
C ASP A 69 -4.84 19.00 2.86
N MET A 70 -4.90 19.87 1.86
CA MET A 70 -4.33 21.23 1.93
C MET A 70 -5.06 22.16 2.90
N ARG A 71 -6.26 21.79 3.38
CA ARG A 71 -7.10 22.67 4.19
C ARG A 71 -7.27 22.20 5.62
N ILE A 72 -7.44 20.90 5.83
CA ILE A 72 -7.69 20.33 7.16
C ILE A 72 -6.37 19.97 7.84
N LEU A 73 -5.45 19.30 7.14
CA LEU A 73 -4.22 18.80 7.76
C LEU A 73 -3.31 19.93 8.28
N PRO A 74 -3.10 21.07 7.58
CA PRO A 74 -2.34 22.18 8.14
C PRO A 74 -3.01 22.78 9.38
N LEU A 75 -4.34 22.88 9.41
CA LEU A 75 -5.05 23.41 10.57
C LEU A 75 -4.86 22.51 11.79
N LEU A 76 -5.05 21.20 11.63
CA LEU A 76 -4.83 20.22 12.70
C LEU A 76 -3.36 20.13 13.11
N GLY A 77 -2.44 20.18 12.14
CA GLY A 77 -1.00 20.16 12.38
C GLY A 77 -0.52 21.36 13.21
N ILE A 78 -0.98 22.58 12.89
CA ILE A 78 -0.66 23.78 13.67
C ILE A 78 -1.31 23.72 15.07
N CYS A 79 -2.50 23.15 15.20
CA CYS A 79 -3.06 22.88 16.55
C CYS A 79 -2.14 21.96 17.34
N TYR A 80 -1.67 20.88 16.72
CA TYR A 80 -0.80 19.90 17.37
C TYR A 80 0.61 20.46 17.66
N PHE A 81 1.09 21.40 16.85
CA PHE A 81 2.28 22.21 17.13
C PHE A 81 2.13 22.98 18.43
N PHE A 82 1.07 23.79 18.55
CA PHE A 82 0.82 24.57 19.76
C PHE A 82 0.60 23.67 20.98
N TYR A 83 -0.12 22.55 20.79
CA TYR A 83 -0.34 21.53 21.81
C TYR A 83 0.97 21.06 22.43
N TYR A 84 1.97 20.74 21.60
CA TYR A 84 3.25 20.27 22.14
C TYR A 84 4.18 21.39 22.63
N VAL A 85 4.11 22.58 22.03
CA VAL A 85 4.85 23.75 22.53
C VAL A 85 4.42 24.07 23.96
N ASP A 86 3.12 24.07 24.27
CA ASP A 86 2.64 24.24 25.65
C ASP A 86 3.17 23.15 26.60
N LYS A 87 3.05 21.87 26.22
CA LYS A 87 3.55 20.77 27.06
C LYS A 87 5.02 20.92 27.44
N THR A 88 5.82 21.54 26.57
CA THR A 88 7.24 21.81 26.82
C THR A 88 7.51 23.20 27.42
N THR A 89 6.51 24.10 27.44
CA THR A 89 6.64 25.47 27.96
C THR A 89 7.06 25.49 29.43
N LEU A 90 6.54 24.58 30.27
CA LEU A 90 6.96 24.46 31.67
C LEU A 90 8.46 24.11 31.79
N SER A 91 8.95 23.24 30.89
CA SER A 91 10.36 22.82 30.82
C SER A 91 11.27 24.01 30.46
N TYR A 92 10.89 24.82 29.46
CA TYR A 92 11.63 26.04 29.11
C TYR A 92 11.57 27.10 30.22
N ALA A 93 10.40 27.32 30.81
CA ALA A 93 10.23 28.22 31.96
C ALA A 93 11.15 27.83 33.13
N ALA A 94 11.38 26.53 33.36
CA ALA A 94 12.26 26.05 34.43
C ALA A 94 13.72 26.48 34.27
N ILE A 95 14.26 26.54 33.05
CA ILE A 95 15.64 27.01 32.82
C ILE A 95 15.77 28.54 32.83
N PHE A 96 14.65 29.25 32.66
CA PHE A 96 14.51 30.71 32.67
C PHE A 96 14.08 31.32 34.02
N GLY A 97 14.24 30.57 35.11
CA GLY A 97 14.12 31.11 36.47
C GLY A 97 12.74 30.96 37.12
N LEU A 98 11.89 30.05 36.63
CA LEU A 98 10.57 29.78 37.23
C LEU A 98 10.68 29.30 38.69
N LYS A 99 11.65 28.42 38.98
CA LYS A 99 11.82 27.83 40.32
C LYS A 99 12.17 28.90 41.35
N GLU A 100 13.07 29.80 40.98
CA GLU A 100 13.47 30.95 41.79
C GLU A 100 12.34 31.99 41.87
N GLY A 101 11.65 32.25 40.76
CA GLY A 101 10.58 33.24 40.66
C GLY A 101 9.32 32.93 41.48
N LEU A 102 9.06 31.65 41.77
CA LEU A 102 7.94 31.18 42.59
C LEU A 102 8.38 30.57 43.93
N ASN A 103 9.68 30.54 44.21
CA ASN A 103 10.29 29.93 45.39
C ASN A 103 9.86 28.47 45.60
N LEU A 104 9.91 27.68 44.52
CA LEU A 104 9.48 26.28 44.52
C LEU A 104 10.44 25.42 45.36
N LYS A 105 9.90 24.57 46.23
CA LYS A 105 10.66 23.70 47.14
C LYS A 105 10.36 22.22 46.91
N GLY A 106 11.38 21.38 47.07
CA GLY A 106 11.23 19.93 47.03
C GLY A 106 10.61 19.43 45.72
N GLU A 107 9.47 18.74 45.84
CA GLU A 107 8.73 18.11 44.74
C GLU A 107 7.69 19.03 44.08
N GLU A 108 7.61 20.31 44.47
CA GLU A 108 6.60 21.24 43.92
C GLU A 108 6.69 21.37 42.40
N TYR A 109 7.88 21.34 41.80
CA TYR A 109 8.02 21.35 40.34
C TYR A 109 7.43 20.08 39.69
N SER A 110 7.64 18.92 40.30
CA SER A 110 7.06 17.65 39.84
C SER A 110 5.54 17.67 39.95
N TRP A 111 5.00 18.24 41.04
CA TRP A 111 3.55 18.46 41.19
C TRP A 111 2.98 19.42 40.15
N LEU A 112 3.68 20.51 39.82
CA LEU A 112 3.24 21.40 38.73
C LEU A 112 3.14 20.63 37.41
N SER A 113 4.14 19.82 37.09
CA SER A 113 4.11 18.96 35.90
C SER A 113 2.90 18.01 35.91
N SER A 114 2.71 17.23 36.97
CA SER A 114 1.65 16.21 37.06
C SER A 114 0.23 16.80 37.19
N SER A 115 0.06 17.95 37.84
CA SER A 115 -1.25 18.57 38.12
C SER A 115 -2.10 18.83 36.87
N PHE A 116 -1.44 19.13 35.76
CA PHE A 116 -2.06 19.31 34.46
C PHE A 116 -2.89 18.08 34.05
N TYR A 117 -2.31 16.88 34.21
CA TYR A 117 -2.95 15.63 33.81
C TYR A 117 -4.09 15.20 34.73
N PHE A 118 -4.18 15.72 35.96
CA PHE A 118 -5.36 15.51 36.80
C PHE A 118 -6.58 16.27 36.25
N GLY A 119 -6.39 17.51 35.78
CA GLY A 119 -7.44 18.26 35.11
C GLY A 119 -7.89 17.57 33.82
N TRP A 120 -6.92 17.10 33.04
CA TRP A 120 -7.13 16.32 31.82
C TRP A 120 -8.00 15.08 32.08
N LEU A 121 -7.62 14.27 33.08
CA LEU A 121 -8.30 13.04 33.46
C LEU A 121 -9.77 13.26 33.86
N VAL A 122 -10.03 14.26 34.70
CA VAL A 122 -11.38 14.53 35.21
C VAL A 122 -12.28 15.10 34.11
N TRP A 123 -11.75 15.96 33.25
CA TRP A 123 -12.55 16.66 32.23
C TRP A 123 -12.69 15.90 30.92
N ALA A 124 -11.87 14.87 30.66
CA ALA A 124 -11.93 14.08 29.43
C ALA A 124 -13.32 13.49 29.14
N ILE A 125 -13.99 12.91 30.15
CA ILE A 125 -15.32 12.32 29.97
C ILE A 125 -16.39 13.42 29.78
N PRO A 126 -16.55 14.42 30.68
CA PRO A 126 -17.49 15.51 30.48
C PRO A 126 -17.33 16.21 29.14
N SER A 127 -16.09 16.51 28.74
CA SER A 127 -15.79 17.25 27.53
C SER A 127 -16.16 16.47 26.26
N ASN A 128 -15.92 15.15 26.24
CA ASN A 128 -16.36 14.29 25.12
C ASN A 128 -17.89 14.26 24.99
N LEU A 129 -18.62 14.20 26.11
CA LEU A 129 -20.09 14.23 26.11
C LEU A 129 -20.66 15.59 25.65
N ILE A 130 -19.93 16.68 25.90
CA ILE A 130 -20.30 18.02 25.41
C ILE A 130 -19.99 18.12 23.91
N MET A 131 -18.84 17.63 23.46
CA MET A 131 -18.46 17.63 22.04
C MET A 131 -19.44 16.87 21.16
N GLN A 132 -20.06 15.80 21.66
CA GLN A 132 -21.13 15.09 20.94
C GLN A 132 -22.41 15.92 20.71
N ARG A 133 -22.63 16.97 21.52
CA ARG A 133 -23.82 17.84 21.44
C ARG A 133 -23.52 19.19 20.77
N CYS A 134 -22.26 19.59 20.76
CA CYS A 134 -21.81 20.87 20.22
C CYS A 134 -21.19 20.70 18.82
N GLN A 135 -21.06 21.80 18.08
CA GLN A 135 -20.34 21.76 16.81
C GLN A 135 -18.83 21.57 17.07
N PRO A 136 -18.16 20.54 16.50
CA PRO A 136 -16.80 20.16 16.90
C PRO A 136 -15.75 21.27 16.74
N ALA A 137 -15.79 22.04 15.65
CA ALA A 137 -14.79 23.08 15.39
C ALA A 137 -14.95 24.26 16.36
N TRP A 138 -16.18 24.67 16.68
CA TRP A 138 -16.45 25.70 17.69
C TRP A 138 -15.99 25.27 19.07
N TYR A 139 -16.34 24.06 19.48
CA TYR A 139 -15.96 23.56 20.80
C TYR A 139 -14.44 23.42 20.92
N LEU A 140 -13.78 22.83 19.91
CA LEU A 140 -12.32 22.74 19.89
C LEU A 140 -11.67 24.13 19.96
N SER A 141 -12.14 25.09 19.15
CA SER A 141 -11.58 26.45 19.14
C SER A 141 -11.79 27.18 20.46
N PHE A 142 -12.96 27.03 21.08
CA PHE A 142 -13.24 27.58 22.42
C PHE A 142 -12.29 27.01 23.47
N ASN A 143 -12.07 25.70 23.45
CA ASN A 143 -11.13 25.05 24.37
C ASN A 143 -9.69 25.52 24.15
N ILE A 144 -9.23 25.62 22.90
CA ILE A 144 -7.89 26.15 22.58
C ILE A 144 -7.74 27.61 23.02
N PHE A 145 -8.78 28.43 22.83
CA PHE A 145 -8.78 29.82 23.29
C PHE A 145 -8.68 29.92 24.81
N MET A 146 -9.52 29.17 25.54
CA MET A 146 -9.52 29.14 27.00
C MET A 146 -8.20 28.63 27.55
N TRP A 147 -7.64 27.58 26.95
CA TRP A 147 -6.33 27.06 27.28
C TRP A 147 -5.21 28.10 27.07
N GLY A 148 -5.19 28.80 25.93
CA GLY A 148 -4.26 29.91 25.67
C GLY A 148 -4.42 31.09 26.66
N ALA A 149 -5.66 31.42 27.03
CA ALA A 149 -5.94 32.46 28.03
C ALA A 149 -5.45 32.05 29.43
N LEU A 150 -5.65 30.80 29.82
CA LEU A 150 -5.16 30.25 31.10
C LEU A 150 -3.63 30.18 31.12
N LEU A 151 -3.00 29.82 30.01
CA LEU A 151 -1.55 29.91 29.79
C LEU A 151 -1.03 31.32 30.08
N MET A 152 -1.63 32.36 29.47
CA MET A 152 -1.25 33.75 29.75
C MET A 152 -1.49 34.13 31.22
N ALA A 153 -2.55 33.63 31.85
CA ALA A 153 -2.82 33.85 33.27
C ALA A 153 -1.75 33.23 34.18
N GLN A 154 -1.11 32.11 33.78
CA GLN A 154 0.00 31.50 34.53
C GLN A 154 1.17 32.47 34.68
N ALA A 155 1.39 33.34 33.69
CA ALA A 155 2.44 34.37 33.75
C ALA A 155 2.19 35.42 34.84
N ALA A 156 0.98 35.57 35.38
CA ALA A 156 0.65 36.53 36.44
C ALA A 156 0.82 35.96 37.86
N VAL A 157 1.05 34.65 38.00
CA VAL A 157 1.11 33.97 39.30
C VAL A 157 2.36 34.37 40.09
N LYS A 158 2.23 34.31 41.42
CA LYS A 158 3.29 34.60 42.40
C LYS A 158 3.59 33.48 43.40
N ASN A 159 2.82 32.39 43.39
CA ASN A 159 2.97 31.27 44.32
C ASN A 159 2.68 29.91 43.65
N PHE A 160 3.12 28.82 44.28
CA PHE A 160 2.87 27.46 43.81
C PHE A 160 1.37 27.15 43.63
N ALA A 161 0.53 27.49 44.62
CA ALA A 161 -0.90 27.15 44.61
C ALA A 161 -1.67 27.79 43.42
N GLY A 162 -1.36 29.03 43.09
CA GLY A 162 -1.96 29.71 41.94
C GLY A 162 -1.57 29.07 40.61
N LEU A 163 -0.32 28.61 40.49
CA LEU A 163 0.16 27.98 39.26
C LEU A 163 -0.43 26.56 39.15
N LEU A 164 -0.49 25.83 40.27
CA LEU A 164 -1.13 24.52 40.35
C LEU A 164 -2.60 24.57 39.90
N GLY A 165 -3.38 25.52 40.44
CA GLY A 165 -4.80 25.67 40.08
C GLY A 165 -5.01 26.00 38.60
N LEU A 166 -4.20 26.92 38.05
CA LEU A 166 -4.27 27.25 36.62
C LEU A 166 -3.84 26.09 35.73
N ARG A 167 -2.85 25.28 36.16
CA ARG A 167 -2.43 24.09 35.40
C ARG A 167 -3.51 23.01 35.36
N ILE A 168 -4.20 22.77 36.47
CA ILE A 168 -5.37 21.87 36.50
C ILE A 168 -6.46 22.39 35.56
N ALA A 169 -6.77 23.69 35.60
CA ALA A 169 -7.75 24.29 34.70
C ALA A 169 -7.32 24.18 33.23
N SER A 170 -6.06 24.48 32.90
CA SER A 170 -5.51 24.32 31.55
C SER A 170 -5.65 22.88 31.06
N GLY A 171 -5.31 21.90 31.90
CA GLY A 171 -5.44 20.48 31.56
C GLY A 171 -6.89 20.05 31.29
N ALA A 172 -7.85 20.64 32.00
CA ALA A 172 -9.27 20.40 31.73
C ALA A 172 -9.67 20.86 30.31
N PHE A 173 -9.31 22.09 29.91
CA PHE A 173 -9.64 22.58 28.57
C PHE A 173 -8.86 21.86 27.45
N GLU A 174 -7.66 21.35 27.71
CA GLU A 174 -6.91 20.54 26.73
C GLU A 174 -7.46 19.11 26.56
N ALA A 175 -8.32 18.63 27.47
CA ALA A 175 -8.84 17.26 27.50
C ALA A 175 -9.51 16.76 26.22
N ILE A 176 -10.01 17.67 25.40
CA ILE A 176 -10.75 17.33 24.18
C ILE A 176 -9.91 17.35 22.91
N ALA A 177 -8.68 17.88 22.94
CA ALA A 177 -7.90 18.12 21.74
C ALA A 177 -7.71 16.85 20.91
N ASP A 178 -7.18 15.78 21.50
CA ASP A 178 -6.93 14.51 20.80
C ASP A 178 -8.22 13.84 20.27
N PRO A 179 -9.29 13.67 21.08
CA PRO A 179 -10.57 13.18 20.58
C PRO A 179 -11.18 14.04 19.47
N ALA A 180 -11.06 15.37 19.55
CA ALA A 180 -11.58 16.28 18.53
C ALA A 180 -10.81 16.14 17.21
N PHE A 181 -9.48 16.01 17.24
CA PHE A 181 -8.67 15.77 16.04
C PHE A 181 -9.05 14.45 15.36
N MET A 182 -9.25 13.39 16.15
CA MET A 182 -9.71 12.09 15.65
C MET A 182 -11.11 12.19 15.04
N LEU A 183 -12.05 12.85 15.72
CA LEU A 183 -13.41 13.05 15.22
C LEU A 183 -13.40 13.82 13.90
N ILE A 184 -12.71 14.97 13.84
CA ILE A 184 -12.60 15.77 12.63
C ILE A 184 -11.98 14.97 11.50
N THR A 185 -10.90 14.23 11.76
CA THR A 185 -10.29 13.36 10.73
C THR A 185 -11.30 12.33 10.22
N SER A 186 -12.06 11.70 11.12
CA SER A 186 -13.08 10.71 10.73
C SER A 186 -14.29 11.28 10.00
N MET A 187 -14.56 12.60 10.10
CA MET A 187 -15.67 13.27 9.40
C MET A 187 -15.36 13.55 7.92
N TYR A 188 -14.09 13.71 7.55
CA TYR A 188 -13.69 14.11 6.18
C TYR A 188 -12.92 13.02 5.41
N TYR A 189 -12.36 12.04 6.12
CA TYR A 189 -11.50 11.01 5.53
C TYR A 189 -12.05 9.60 5.73
N THR A 190 -11.87 8.77 4.71
CA THR A 190 -12.31 7.37 4.73
C THR A 190 -11.41 6.48 5.60
N ARG A 191 -11.86 5.29 6.00
CA ARG A 191 -11.12 4.37 6.89
C ARG A 191 -9.74 3.98 6.37
N SER A 192 -9.59 3.79 5.06
CA SER A 192 -8.30 3.51 4.41
C SER A 192 -7.37 4.73 4.45
N GLU A 193 -7.94 5.93 4.55
CA GLU A 193 -7.21 7.19 4.52
C GLU A 193 -6.79 7.70 5.90
N GLN A 194 -7.58 7.42 6.94
CA GLN A 194 -7.36 7.94 8.29
C GLN A 194 -5.94 7.68 8.84
N PRO A 195 -5.32 6.47 8.73
CA PRO A 195 -4.01 6.20 9.33
C PRO A 195 -2.87 7.09 8.82
N SER A 196 -2.84 7.38 7.52
CA SER A 196 -1.81 8.25 6.94
C SER A 196 -2.03 9.72 7.32
N ARG A 197 -3.28 10.16 7.44
CA ARG A 197 -3.66 11.54 7.80
C ARG A 197 -3.40 11.82 9.27
N ILE A 198 -3.74 10.85 10.14
CA ILE A 198 -3.38 10.86 11.57
C ILE A 198 -1.87 10.97 11.72
N SER A 199 -1.10 10.15 11.01
CA SER A 199 0.37 10.22 11.05
C SER A 199 0.88 11.59 10.59
N ALA A 200 0.25 12.20 9.56
CA ALA A 200 0.66 13.50 9.03
C ALA A 200 0.48 14.65 10.02
N TRP A 201 -0.68 14.78 10.68
CA TRP A 201 -0.85 15.83 11.69
C TRP A 201 -0.12 15.51 13.00
N TYR A 202 0.02 14.24 13.38
CA TYR A 202 0.79 13.85 14.57
C TYR A 202 2.29 14.12 14.42
N ALA A 203 2.83 14.08 13.20
CA ALA A 203 4.23 14.43 12.93
C ALA A 203 4.58 15.88 13.33
N TRP A 204 3.58 16.77 13.44
CA TRP A 204 3.77 18.13 13.97
C TRP A 204 4.14 18.14 15.46
N ASN A 205 4.11 16.99 16.15
CA ASN A 205 4.72 16.82 17.46
C ASN A 205 6.19 17.26 17.48
N GLY A 206 6.99 16.68 16.56
CA GLY A 206 8.42 16.97 16.47
C GLY A 206 8.68 18.40 16.01
N ILE A 207 7.81 18.94 15.13
CA ILE A 207 7.84 20.35 14.74
C ILE A 207 7.56 21.23 15.96
N GLY A 208 6.63 20.85 16.84
CA GLY A 208 6.33 21.54 18.09
C GLY A 208 7.51 21.55 19.07
N VAL A 209 8.20 20.41 19.24
CA VAL A 209 9.45 20.34 20.05
C VAL A 209 10.49 21.32 19.50
N ALA A 210 10.73 21.29 18.18
CA ALA A 210 11.72 22.15 17.55
C ALA A 210 11.33 23.63 17.60
N GLY A 211 10.04 23.94 17.38
CA GLY A 211 9.49 25.27 17.47
C GLY A 211 9.55 25.84 18.89
N GLY A 212 9.27 25.01 19.91
CA GLY A 212 9.43 25.39 21.32
C GLY A 212 10.87 25.80 21.64
N GLY A 213 11.86 25.08 21.10
CA GLY A 213 13.28 25.45 21.24
C GLY A 213 13.64 26.79 20.58
N LEU A 214 13.10 27.05 19.39
CA LEU A 214 13.29 28.31 18.67
C LEU A 214 12.62 29.50 19.38
N ILE A 215 11.36 29.32 19.80
CA ILE A 215 10.60 30.32 20.55
C ILE A 215 11.33 30.62 21.87
N GLY A 216 11.74 29.57 22.59
CA GLY A 216 12.45 29.73 23.86
C GLY A 216 13.80 30.42 23.71
N TYR A 217 14.55 30.15 22.65
CA TYR A 217 15.77 30.91 22.34
C TYR A 217 15.49 32.39 22.08
N GLY A 218 14.44 32.69 21.30
CA GLY A 218 14.01 34.07 21.05
C GLY A 218 13.62 34.79 22.34
N ILE A 219 12.85 34.14 23.20
CA ILE A 219 12.38 34.68 24.48
C ILE A 219 13.53 34.88 25.48
N GLY A 220 14.49 33.97 25.50
CA GLY A 220 15.70 34.09 26.30
C GLY A 220 16.53 35.34 26.00
N ASN A 221 16.39 35.95 24.81
CA ASN A 221 17.07 37.19 24.43
C ASN A 221 16.27 38.47 24.77
N ILE A 222 15.02 38.35 25.25
CA ILE A 222 14.20 39.50 25.59
C ILE A 222 14.71 40.13 26.90
N LYS A 223 15.20 41.37 26.80
CA LYS A 223 15.58 42.21 27.94
C LYS A 223 14.39 43.08 28.38
N GLY A 224 13.33 42.44 28.87
CA GLY A 224 12.09 43.09 29.26
C GLY A 224 11.97 43.38 30.76
N ALA A 225 10.85 43.97 31.17
CA ALA A 225 10.55 44.27 32.58
C ALA A 225 10.10 43.03 33.39
N LEU A 226 9.67 41.97 32.72
CA LEU A 226 9.26 40.71 33.35
C LEU A 226 10.42 39.69 33.32
N GLN A 227 10.36 38.70 34.21
CA GLN A 227 11.27 37.55 34.16
C GLN A 227 11.02 36.72 32.89
N SER A 228 12.08 36.19 32.27
CA SER A 228 12.02 35.47 30.98
C SER A 228 10.98 34.34 30.96
N TRP A 229 10.83 33.57 32.04
CA TRP A 229 9.82 32.51 32.12
C TRP A 229 8.37 33.01 32.02
N ARG A 230 8.07 34.27 32.37
CA ARG A 230 6.72 34.85 32.22
C ARG A 230 6.42 35.17 30.77
N TYR A 231 7.44 35.54 29.99
CA TYR A 231 7.29 35.79 28.56
C TYR A 231 6.97 34.50 27.80
N GLU A 232 7.50 33.35 28.22
CA GLU A 232 7.14 32.02 27.66
C GLU A 232 5.62 31.81 27.70
N PHE A 233 5.03 31.88 28.89
CA PHE A 233 3.60 31.70 29.09
C PHE A 233 2.74 32.76 28.36
N LEU A 234 3.20 34.02 28.31
CA LEU A 234 2.48 35.10 27.62
C LEU A 234 2.50 34.92 26.10
N ILE A 235 3.66 34.69 25.51
CA ILE A 235 3.84 34.64 24.06
C ILE A 235 3.21 33.37 23.49
N VAL A 236 3.49 32.21 24.09
CA VAL A 236 2.88 30.94 23.67
C VAL A 236 1.36 30.99 23.86
N GLY A 237 0.88 31.46 25.02
CA GLY A 237 -0.55 31.61 25.28
C GLY A 237 -1.25 32.58 24.32
N ALA A 238 -0.60 33.70 23.98
CA ALA A 238 -1.14 34.66 23.01
C ALA A 238 -1.22 34.07 21.60
N PHE A 239 -0.21 33.32 21.16
CA PHE A 239 -0.26 32.63 19.87
C PHE A 239 -1.32 31.53 19.85
N CYS A 240 -1.49 30.75 20.91
CA CYS A 240 -2.57 29.77 21.03
C CYS A 240 -3.95 30.44 20.94
N ALA A 241 -4.16 31.54 21.68
CA ALA A 241 -5.42 32.27 21.65
C ALA A 241 -5.69 32.93 20.28
N ALA A 242 -4.67 33.49 19.64
CA ALA A 242 -4.79 34.03 18.28
C ALA A 242 -5.09 32.94 17.25
N TRP A 243 -4.45 31.78 17.37
CA TRP A 243 -4.71 30.64 16.50
C TRP A 243 -6.13 30.10 16.68
N ALA A 244 -6.67 30.09 17.91
CA ALA A 244 -8.05 29.72 18.14
C ALA A 244 -9.05 30.59 17.37
N ILE A 245 -8.77 31.90 17.22
CA ILE A 245 -9.59 32.81 16.40
C ILE A 245 -9.53 32.40 14.92
N VAL A 246 -8.34 32.02 14.43
CA VAL A 246 -8.18 31.49 13.07
C VAL A 246 -8.97 30.20 12.88
N LEU A 247 -8.97 29.30 13.86
CA LEU A 247 -9.74 28.04 13.80
C LEU A 247 -11.25 28.30 13.75
N VAL A 248 -11.78 29.25 14.52
CA VAL A 248 -13.21 29.61 14.45
C VAL A 248 -13.61 30.03 13.02
N ILE A 249 -12.72 30.71 12.30
CA ILE A 249 -12.98 31.22 10.95
C ILE A 249 -12.73 30.14 9.88
N MET A 250 -11.68 29.34 10.04
CA MET A 250 -11.14 28.48 8.98
C MET A 250 -11.56 27.02 9.12
N LEU A 251 -11.76 26.51 10.34
CA LEU A 251 -12.02 25.10 10.61
C LEU A 251 -13.53 24.78 10.43
N PRO A 252 -13.89 23.93 9.46
CA PRO A 252 -15.30 23.63 9.18
C PRO A 252 -15.91 22.64 10.18
N ASN A 253 -17.14 22.91 10.64
CA ASN A 253 -17.86 22.07 11.61
C ASN A 253 -18.41 20.77 11.02
N SER A 254 -18.69 20.76 9.71
CA SER A 254 -19.22 19.60 8.99
C SER A 254 -18.93 19.72 7.49
N PRO A 255 -18.90 18.58 6.75
CA PRO A 255 -18.86 18.54 5.29
C PRO A 255 -19.86 19.47 4.59
N ARG A 256 -21.02 19.72 5.21
CA ARG A 256 -22.04 20.67 4.70
C ARG A 256 -21.56 22.12 4.80
N THR A 257 -21.06 22.49 5.97
CA THR A 257 -20.67 23.88 6.31
C THR A 257 -19.30 24.28 5.79
N ILE A 258 -18.56 23.36 5.16
CA ILE A 258 -17.24 23.66 4.63
C ILE A 258 -17.33 24.72 3.53
N TRP A 259 -16.54 25.77 3.65
CA TRP A 259 -16.53 26.89 2.72
C TRP A 259 -15.41 26.72 1.68
N GLY A 260 -15.60 27.27 0.47
CA GLY A 260 -14.65 27.14 -0.63
C GLY A 260 -14.68 25.80 -1.39
N PHE A 261 -15.70 24.97 -1.15
CA PHE A 261 -16.01 23.79 -1.94
C PHE A 261 -17.29 24.01 -2.74
N THR A 262 -17.32 23.50 -3.98
CA THR A 262 -18.52 23.54 -4.82
C THR A 262 -19.61 22.64 -4.22
N HIS A 263 -20.86 22.86 -4.62
CA HIS A 263 -21.96 22.00 -4.17
C HIS A 263 -21.70 20.53 -4.54
N ASP A 264 -21.21 20.29 -5.76
CA ASP A 264 -20.85 18.96 -6.27
C ASP A 264 -19.72 18.30 -5.45
N GLU A 265 -18.65 19.04 -5.13
CA GLU A 265 -17.56 18.57 -4.26
C GLU A 265 -18.07 18.17 -2.86
N LYS A 266 -19.08 18.87 -2.32
CA LYS A 266 -19.69 18.53 -1.03
C LYS A 266 -20.54 17.26 -1.12
N LEU A 267 -21.26 17.08 -2.23
CA LEU A 267 -22.04 15.87 -2.47
C LEU A 267 -21.11 14.66 -2.61
N ILE A 268 -19.99 14.78 -3.35
CA ILE A 268 -18.95 13.73 -3.42
C ILE A 268 -18.35 13.45 -2.04
N MET A 269 -18.04 14.50 -1.27
CA MET A 269 -17.51 14.37 0.09
C MET A 269 -18.45 13.60 1.01
N ILE A 270 -19.77 13.77 0.87
CA ILE A 270 -20.76 13.03 1.64
C ILE A 270 -20.91 11.60 1.09
N ALA A 271 -21.03 11.45 -0.23
CA ALA A 271 -21.25 10.16 -0.89
C ALA A 271 -20.13 9.16 -0.61
N ARG A 272 -18.85 9.61 -0.67
CA ARG A 272 -17.67 8.75 -0.41
C ARG A 272 -17.61 8.22 1.02
N MET A 273 -18.22 8.91 1.99
CA MET A 273 -18.20 8.47 3.39
C MET A 273 -18.99 7.19 3.60
N ARG A 274 -19.85 6.80 2.64
CA ARG A 274 -20.53 5.50 2.61
C ARG A 274 -19.56 4.32 2.60
N ARG A 275 -18.40 4.45 1.96
CA ARG A 275 -17.32 3.44 1.93
C ARG A 275 -16.83 3.03 3.31
N ASN A 276 -17.05 3.87 4.32
CA ASN A 276 -16.62 3.58 5.69
C ASN A 276 -17.47 2.50 6.37
N GLN A 277 -18.63 2.12 5.79
CA GLN A 277 -19.53 1.07 6.29
C GLN A 277 -19.70 1.11 7.82
N THR A 278 -19.78 2.32 8.39
CA THR A 278 -19.78 2.52 9.84
C THR A 278 -21.18 2.48 10.45
N GLY A 279 -22.20 2.21 9.62
CA GLY A 279 -23.57 2.55 9.94
C GLY A 279 -23.74 4.07 9.99
N ILE A 280 -24.96 4.53 9.76
CA ILE A 280 -25.37 5.88 10.16
C ILE A 280 -25.07 5.97 11.67
N GLU A 281 -24.27 6.96 12.09
CA GLU A 281 -23.84 7.21 13.48
C GLU A 281 -24.94 6.79 14.48
N GLN A 282 -24.86 5.57 15.02
CA GLN A 282 -25.87 5.12 15.98
C GLN A 282 -25.56 5.80 17.31
N ARG A 283 -26.36 6.81 17.66
CA ARG A 283 -26.28 7.52 18.95
C ARG A 283 -26.70 6.65 20.15
N LYS A 284 -27.03 5.38 19.94
CA LYS A 284 -27.47 4.44 20.99
C LYS A 284 -26.27 3.67 21.54
N ILE A 285 -25.95 3.93 22.80
CA ILE A 285 -24.91 3.21 23.55
C ILE A 285 -25.37 1.77 23.80
N ASN A 286 -24.59 0.78 23.37
CA ASN A 286 -24.84 -0.62 23.67
C ASN A 286 -24.11 -1.03 24.96
N TRP A 287 -24.88 -1.16 26.05
CA TRP A 287 -24.34 -1.52 27.37
C TRP A 287 -23.72 -2.92 27.43
N ALA A 288 -24.16 -3.86 26.59
CA ALA A 288 -23.56 -5.19 26.52
C ALA A 288 -22.12 -5.12 25.99
N GLN A 289 -21.90 -4.34 24.92
CA GLN A 289 -20.57 -4.09 24.37
C GLN A 289 -19.65 -3.35 25.35
N ILE A 290 -20.18 -2.40 26.13
CA ILE A 290 -19.40 -1.73 27.19
C ILE A 290 -18.96 -2.73 28.26
N LYS A 291 -19.88 -3.59 28.72
CA LYS A 291 -19.56 -4.63 29.71
C LYS A 291 -18.50 -5.59 29.15
N GLU A 292 -18.62 -5.97 27.88
CA GLU A 292 -17.61 -6.79 27.21
C GLU A 292 -16.24 -6.09 27.15
N ALA A 293 -16.21 -4.78 26.86
CA ALA A 293 -14.98 -3.98 26.82
C ALA A 293 -14.20 -4.07 28.13
N TYR A 294 -14.86 -3.92 29.28
CA TYR A 294 -14.19 -3.99 30.59
C TYR A 294 -13.74 -5.41 30.99
N LEU A 295 -14.42 -6.44 30.48
CA LEU A 295 -14.06 -7.84 30.70
C LEU A 295 -13.01 -8.36 29.70
N ASP A 296 -12.67 -7.56 28.68
CA ASP A 296 -11.66 -7.92 27.70
C ASP A 296 -10.25 -7.64 28.21
N TYR A 297 -9.36 -8.63 28.12
CA TYR A 297 -7.96 -8.48 28.50
C TYR A 297 -7.23 -7.48 27.59
N LYS A 298 -7.65 -7.33 26.32
CA LYS A 298 -7.05 -6.37 25.38
C LYS A 298 -7.15 -4.95 25.89
N THR A 299 -8.30 -4.58 26.48
CA THR A 299 -8.54 -3.25 27.04
C THR A 299 -7.52 -2.90 28.11
N TRP A 300 -7.23 -3.84 29.00
CA TRP A 300 -6.25 -3.67 30.07
C TRP A 300 -4.81 -3.71 29.56
N LEU A 301 -4.51 -4.51 28.53
CA LEU A 301 -3.20 -4.46 27.85
C LEU A 301 -2.97 -3.11 27.17
N PHE A 302 -3.97 -2.53 26.49
CA PHE A 302 -3.87 -1.19 25.90
C PHE A 302 -3.81 -0.09 26.97
N THR A 303 -4.50 -0.25 28.10
CA THR A 303 -4.39 0.65 29.25
C THR A 303 -2.97 0.63 29.82
N LEU A 304 -2.39 -0.56 29.99
CA LEU A 304 -1.03 -0.74 30.46
C LEU A 304 -0.01 -0.19 29.45
N LEU A 305 -0.22 -0.40 28.15
CA LEU A 305 0.59 0.22 27.10
C LEU A 305 0.53 1.75 27.20
N GLY A 306 -0.66 2.34 27.33
CA GLY A 306 -0.84 3.78 27.51
C GLY A 306 -0.09 4.31 28.72
N PHE A 307 -0.17 3.61 29.86
CA PHE A 307 0.58 3.94 31.07
C PHE A 307 2.09 3.91 30.84
N VAL A 308 2.63 2.78 30.37
CA VAL A 308 4.07 2.57 30.24
C VAL A 308 4.68 3.51 29.19
N SER A 309 4.05 3.65 28.02
CA SER A 309 4.54 4.53 26.92
C SER A 309 4.56 6.01 27.27
N ASN A 310 3.73 6.44 28.22
CA ASN A 310 3.66 7.84 28.66
C ASN A 310 4.50 8.15 29.90
N VAL A 311 5.08 7.14 30.56
CA VAL A 311 6.11 7.38 31.58
C VAL A 311 7.31 8.13 30.98
N PRO A 312 7.91 7.71 29.84
CA PRO A 312 8.93 8.50 29.16
C PRO A 312 8.45 9.90 28.77
N ASN A 313 7.20 10.03 28.29
CA ASN A 313 6.64 11.29 27.81
C ASN A 313 6.56 12.35 28.92
N GLY A 314 5.97 12.04 30.07
CA GLY A 314 5.78 12.99 31.16
C GLY A 314 7.10 13.48 31.77
N GLY A 315 8.12 12.62 31.75
CA GLY A 315 9.46 12.90 32.26
C GLY A 315 10.26 13.77 31.31
N ILE A 316 10.44 13.31 30.06
CA ILE A 316 11.22 14.05 29.05
C ILE A 316 10.59 15.40 28.75
N SER A 317 9.26 15.49 28.57
CA SER A 317 8.61 16.74 28.19
C SER A 317 8.86 17.86 29.19
N ASN A 318 8.85 17.56 30.49
CA ASN A 318 8.97 18.55 31.56
C ASN A 318 10.39 18.72 32.14
N PHE A 319 11.29 17.77 31.92
CA PHE A 319 12.66 17.81 32.47
C PHE A 319 13.76 17.83 31.41
N SER A 320 13.44 17.70 30.12
CA SER A 320 14.43 17.67 29.01
C SER A 320 15.42 18.84 29.05
N THR A 321 14.94 20.07 29.21
CA THR A 321 15.81 21.26 29.26
C THR A 321 16.68 21.27 30.51
N LEU A 322 16.17 20.78 31.65
CA LEU A 322 16.94 20.66 32.89
C LEU A 322 18.02 19.58 32.79
N VAL A 323 17.73 18.46 32.11
CA VAL A 323 18.70 17.39 31.82
C VAL A 323 19.80 17.91 30.89
N ILE A 324 19.43 18.60 29.81
CA ILE A 324 20.40 19.16 28.85
C ILE A 324 21.25 20.25 29.50
N LYS A 325 20.66 21.19 30.25
CA LYS A 325 21.40 22.20 31.03
C LYS A 325 22.36 21.53 32.03
N GLY A 326 21.95 20.40 32.57
CA GLY A 326 22.75 19.55 33.44
C GLY A 326 24.03 18.99 32.84
N LEU A 327 24.14 18.96 31.50
CA LEU A 327 25.35 18.57 30.77
C LEU A 327 26.35 19.73 30.63
N GLY A 328 26.11 20.89 31.25
CA GLY A 328 27.05 22.02 31.28
C GLY A 328 26.86 23.04 30.16
N PHE A 329 25.79 22.96 29.37
CA PHE A 329 25.44 23.97 28.38
C PHE A 329 24.83 25.22 29.03
N ASP A 330 25.02 26.38 28.39
CA ASP A 330 24.35 27.60 28.84
C ASP A 330 22.83 27.54 28.59
N THR A 331 22.07 28.48 29.18
CA THR A 331 20.60 28.47 29.10
C THR A 331 20.08 28.66 27.67
N LEU A 332 20.74 29.49 26.85
CA LEU A 332 20.31 29.77 25.48
C LEU A 332 20.67 28.62 24.54
N GLN A 333 21.86 28.05 24.69
CA GLN A 333 22.31 26.83 24.03
C GLN A 333 21.39 25.67 24.38
N THR A 334 21.03 25.50 25.66
CA THR A 334 20.08 24.47 26.10
C THR A 334 18.75 24.58 25.35
N ALA A 335 18.23 25.80 25.15
CA ALA A 335 17.00 26.00 24.39
C ALA A 335 17.13 25.56 22.92
N LEU A 336 18.24 25.92 22.26
CA LEU A 336 18.54 25.52 20.88
C LEU A 336 18.76 24.01 20.73
N LEU A 337 19.34 23.35 21.73
CA LEU A 337 19.56 21.90 21.74
C LEU A 337 18.23 21.11 21.85
N GLY A 338 17.09 21.77 22.04
CA GLY A 338 15.78 21.15 21.83
C GLY A 338 15.44 20.89 20.35
N ILE A 339 16.00 21.67 19.42
CA ILE A 339 15.67 21.62 17.98
C ILE A 339 16.04 20.26 17.35
N PRO A 340 17.26 19.72 17.53
CA PRO A 340 17.62 18.43 16.95
C PRO A 340 16.71 17.29 17.44
N GLN A 341 16.29 17.34 18.71
CA GLN A 341 15.35 16.36 19.26
C GLN A 341 14.02 16.38 18.49
N GLY A 342 13.48 17.56 18.24
CA GLY A 342 12.24 17.71 17.48
C GLY A 342 12.35 17.19 16.05
N VAL A 343 13.43 17.53 15.35
CA VAL A 343 13.69 17.03 13.99
C VAL A 343 13.79 15.50 13.96
N LEU A 344 14.51 14.91 14.91
CA LEU A 344 14.65 13.46 15.00
C LEU A 344 13.31 12.77 15.30
N VAL A 345 12.44 13.36 16.13
CA VAL A 345 11.08 12.83 16.35
C VAL A 345 10.29 12.79 15.03
N VAL A 346 10.35 13.84 14.21
CA VAL A 346 9.69 13.84 12.87
C VAL A 346 10.25 12.71 12.00
N ILE A 347 11.58 12.56 11.97
CA ILE A 347 12.24 11.50 11.21
C ILE A 347 11.82 10.11 11.71
N TRP A 348 11.80 9.88 13.03
CA TRP A 348 11.39 8.59 13.59
C TRP A 348 9.95 8.24 13.26
N ILE A 349 9.02 9.19 13.38
CA ILE A 349 7.61 8.97 13.02
C ILE A 349 7.49 8.65 11.52
N GLY A 350 8.19 9.40 10.66
CA GLY A 350 8.23 9.15 9.22
C GLY A 350 8.80 7.77 8.86
N LEU A 351 9.92 7.38 9.48
CA LEU A 351 10.53 6.06 9.32
C LEU A 351 9.61 4.95 9.82
N GLY A 352 8.90 5.16 10.94
CA GLY A 352 7.92 4.20 11.45
C GLY A 352 6.77 3.96 10.48
N ALA A 353 6.21 5.04 9.91
CA ALA A 353 5.17 4.95 8.89
C ALA A 353 5.68 4.25 7.61
N LEU A 354 6.91 4.54 7.20
CA LEU A 354 7.56 3.93 6.04
C LEU A 354 7.86 2.44 6.25
N ALA A 355 8.38 2.08 7.43
CA ALA A 355 8.65 0.69 7.81
C ALA A 355 7.35 -0.13 7.85
N ASN A 356 6.26 0.45 8.36
CA ASN A 356 4.93 -0.18 8.32
C ASN A 356 4.39 -0.35 6.88
N ARG A 357 4.80 0.48 5.91
CA ARG A 357 4.41 0.35 4.49
C ARG A 357 5.21 -0.74 3.78
N PHE A 358 6.50 -0.87 4.06
CA PHE A 358 7.38 -1.83 3.37
C PHE A 358 7.43 -3.23 4.01
N MET A 359 7.10 -3.36 5.30
CA MET A 359 7.10 -4.67 5.95
C MET A 359 5.83 -5.48 5.60
N PRO A 360 5.93 -6.83 5.61
CA PRO A 360 4.80 -7.72 5.31
C PRO A 360 3.56 -7.42 6.14
N ASN A 361 2.38 -7.77 5.62
CA ASN A 361 1.12 -7.70 6.37
C ASN A 361 1.26 -8.43 7.72
N ASN A 362 0.62 -7.92 8.78
CA ASN A 362 0.71 -8.45 10.15
C ASN A 362 2.07 -8.22 10.87
N SER A 363 2.87 -7.23 10.44
CA SER A 363 4.16 -6.87 11.06
C SER A 363 4.12 -5.71 12.07
N ARG A 364 2.98 -5.01 12.23
CA ARG A 364 2.86 -3.77 13.05
C ARG A 364 3.46 -3.87 14.46
N THR A 365 3.22 -4.97 15.17
CA THR A 365 3.79 -5.19 16.52
C THR A 365 5.32 -5.36 16.49
N LEU A 366 5.88 -5.93 15.42
CA LEU A 366 7.33 -6.06 15.22
C LEU A 366 7.95 -4.71 14.85
N VAL A 367 7.27 -3.90 14.03
CA VAL A 367 7.70 -2.53 13.74
C VAL A 367 7.76 -1.72 15.04
N CYS A 368 6.73 -1.78 15.88
CA CYS A 368 6.75 -1.12 17.19
C CYS A 368 7.92 -1.62 18.06
N ALA A 369 8.16 -2.93 18.12
CA ALA A 369 9.29 -3.49 18.87
C ALA A 369 10.66 -3.03 18.32
N LEU A 370 10.81 -2.92 17.01
CA LEU A 370 12.05 -2.46 16.37
C LEU A 370 12.40 -1.02 16.77
N PHE A 371 11.41 -0.13 16.78
CA PHE A 371 11.59 1.29 17.11
C PHE A 371 11.74 1.55 18.63
N MET A 372 11.56 0.53 19.48
CA MET A 372 11.97 0.58 20.89
C MET A 372 13.50 0.44 21.07
N LEU A 373 14.20 -0.22 20.15
CA LEU A 373 15.63 -0.52 20.33
C LEU A 373 16.51 0.75 20.40
N PRO A 374 16.33 1.77 19.53
CA PRO A 374 17.13 2.99 19.62
C PRO A 374 16.90 3.76 20.93
N THR A 375 15.66 3.83 21.44
CA THR A 375 15.39 4.52 22.71
C THR A 375 16.00 3.78 23.91
N ILE A 376 15.96 2.45 23.92
CA ILE A 376 16.61 1.63 24.96
C ILE A 376 18.13 1.82 24.90
N GLY A 377 18.71 1.77 23.70
CA GLY A 377 20.14 2.01 23.49
C GLY A 377 20.57 3.43 23.89
N GLY A 378 19.75 4.44 23.58
CA GLY A 378 19.96 5.83 23.99
C GLY A 378 19.90 6.01 25.50
N ALA A 379 18.89 5.44 26.17
CA ALA A 379 18.76 5.53 27.61
C ALA A 379 19.91 4.81 28.35
N LEU A 380 20.29 3.61 27.90
CA LEU A 380 21.45 2.88 28.41
C LEU A 380 22.76 3.65 28.19
N GLY A 381 22.96 4.17 26.98
CA GLY A 381 24.12 4.99 26.64
C GLY A 381 24.22 6.23 27.51
N PHE A 382 23.11 6.91 27.79
CA PHE A 382 23.09 8.10 28.66
C PHE A 382 23.47 7.78 30.12
N LEU A 383 23.04 6.62 30.63
CA LEU A 383 23.30 6.16 31.99
C LEU A 383 24.72 5.61 32.19
N LEU A 384 25.26 4.95 31.17
CA LEU A 384 26.58 4.29 31.23
C LEU A 384 27.73 5.18 30.76
N ALA A 385 27.45 6.20 29.94
CA ALA A 385 28.48 7.09 29.44
C ALA A 385 29.19 7.84 30.59
N PRO A 386 30.52 8.03 30.49
CA PRO A 386 31.28 8.80 31.46
C PRO A 386 30.69 10.21 31.66
N PRO A 387 30.70 10.76 32.90
CA PRO A 387 30.11 12.07 33.19
C PRO A 387 30.70 13.24 32.36
N ASP A 388 31.96 13.10 31.94
CA ASP A 388 32.73 14.03 31.12
C ASP A 388 32.43 13.95 29.61
N ALA A 389 31.72 12.91 29.16
CA ALA A 389 31.37 12.71 27.75
C ALA A 389 30.09 13.48 27.35
N TYR A 390 30.06 14.80 27.54
CA TYR A 390 28.85 15.65 27.37
C TYR A 390 28.18 15.49 25.99
N VAL A 391 28.96 15.46 24.91
CA VAL A 391 28.44 15.27 23.53
C VAL A 391 27.87 13.87 23.34
N GLY A 392 28.55 12.85 23.86
CA GLY A 392 28.08 11.45 23.77
C GLY A 392 26.76 11.25 24.51
N ARG A 393 26.62 11.85 25.70
CA ARG A 393 25.38 11.82 26.48
C ARG A 393 24.25 12.57 25.76
N LEU A 394 24.53 13.70 25.13
CA LEU A 394 23.53 14.43 24.34
C LEU A 394 23.03 13.62 23.14
N ILE A 395 23.92 12.94 22.41
CA ILE A 395 23.53 12.04 21.30
C ILE A 395 22.65 10.89 21.83
N CYS A 396 23.04 10.28 22.95
CA CYS A 396 22.26 9.23 23.60
C CYS A 396 20.87 9.71 24.03
N PHE A 397 20.78 10.95 24.53
CA PHE A 397 19.51 11.59 24.85
C PHE A 397 18.65 11.75 23.59
N TYR A 398 19.23 12.15 22.46
CA TYR A 398 18.48 12.30 21.21
C TYR A 398 17.91 10.99 20.64
N LEU A 399 18.62 9.88 20.84
CA LEU A 399 18.13 8.54 20.45
C LEU A 399 16.87 8.12 21.21
N THR A 400 16.58 8.73 22.36
CA THR A 400 15.35 8.45 23.11
C THR A 400 14.08 8.92 22.40
N GLY A 401 14.16 9.67 21.29
CA GLY A 401 12.98 10.12 20.54
C GLY A 401 12.21 9.00 19.79
N SER A 402 12.80 7.83 19.58
CA SER A 402 12.24 6.79 18.69
C SER A 402 10.95 6.13 19.21
N TYR A 403 10.70 6.17 20.52
CA TYR A 403 9.49 5.55 21.10
C TYR A 403 8.19 6.18 20.59
N GLN A 404 8.23 7.47 20.22
CA GLN A 404 7.08 8.18 19.68
C GLN A 404 6.54 7.52 18.40
N ALA A 405 7.42 7.01 17.54
CA ALA A 405 7.01 6.30 16.33
C ALA A 405 6.23 5.01 16.66
N SER A 406 6.68 4.29 17.68
CA SER A 406 6.04 3.06 18.14
C SER A 406 4.68 3.34 18.75
N PHE A 407 4.55 4.41 19.54
CA PHE A 407 3.28 4.83 20.12
C PHE A 407 2.26 5.15 19.02
N VAL A 408 2.63 5.93 17.99
CA VAL A 408 1.73 6.28 16.87
C VAL A 408 1.24 5.03 16.13
N ILE A 409 2.13 4.10 15.81
CA ILE A 409 1.74 2.84 15.14
C ILE A 409 0.85 2.01 16.06
N SER A 410 1.10 1.99 17.37
CA SER A 410 0.30 1.24 18.32
C SER A 410 -1.15 1.71 18.43
N LEU A 411 -1.44 3.01 18.24
CA LEU A 411 -2.81 3.54 18.20
C LEU A 411 -3.64 2.88 17.08
N SER A 412 -3.00 2.53 15.96
CA SER A 412 -3.67 1.81 14.86
C SER A 412 -4.02 0.36 15.21
N LEU A 413 -3.34 -0.26 16.19
CA LEU A 413 -3.66 -1.62 16.64
C LEU A 413 -5.02 -1.67 17.34
N ILE A 414 -5.42 -0.62 18.05
CA ILE A 414 -6.72 -0.56 18.74
C ILE A 414 -7.84 -0.64 17.72
N THR A 415 -7.74 0.17 16.66
CA THR A 415 -8.82 0.31 15.67
C THR A 415 -8.98 -0.92 14.78
N SER A 416 -7.91 -1.70 14.58
CA SER A 416 -7.93 -2.95 13.80
C SER A 416 -8.28 -4.20 14.62
N ASN A 417 -8.06 -4.21 15.94
CA ASN A 417 -8.25 -5.39 16.79
C ASN A 417 -9.53 -5.37 17.65
N THR A 418 -10.31 -4.29 17.58
CA THR A 418 -11.53 -4.09 18.38
C THR A 418 -12.73 -3.89 17.47
N GLY A 419 -13.73 -4.77 17.58
CA GLY A 419 -15.00 -4.71 16.86
C GLY A 419 -16.14 -4.21 17.75
N GLY A 420 -17.22 -3.70 17.16
CA GLY A 420 -18.34 -3.07 17.87
C GLY A 420 -18.10 -1.59 18.19
N GLN A 421 -19.06 -0.74 17.85
CA GLN A 421 -18.91 0.72 17.97
C GLN A 421 -18.73 1.18 19.43
N SER A 422 -19.58 0.70 20.34
CA SER A 422 -19.52 1.09 21.77
C SER A 422 -18.28 0.52 22.45
N LYS A 423 -17.87 -0.71 22.11
CA LYS A 423 -16.65 -1.33 22.62
C LYS A 423 -15.40 -0.55 22.18
N LYS A 424 -15.30 -0.21 20.91
CA LYS A 424 -14.16 0.53 20.34
C LYS A 424 -13.97 1.90 20.99
N MET A 425 -15.04 2.65 21.27
CA MET A 425 -14.96 3.91 22.00
C MET A 425 -14.38 3.74 23.41
N ILE A 426 -14.81 2.72 24.16
CA ILE A 426 -14.29 2.45 25.51
C ILE A 426 -12.81 2.03 25.45
N VAL A 427 -12.44 1.11 24.56
CA VAL A 427 -11.03 0.67 24.43
C VAL A 427 -10.11 1.83 24.04
N SER A 428 -10.54 2.69 23.11
CA SER A 428 -9.80 3.91 22.76
C SER A 428 -9.73 4.92 23.90
N GLY A 429 -10.76 5.04 24.75
CA GLY A 429 -10.70 5.88 25.94
C GLY A 429 -9.72 5.36 27.01
N MET A 430 -9.66 4.04 27.18
CA MET A 430 -8.85 3.39 28.21
C MET A 430 -7.33 3.51 27.98
N ILE A 431 -6.85 3.59 26.73
CA ILE A 431 -5.43 3.87 26.48
C ILE A 431 -5.04 5.28 26.94
N TRP A 432 -5.90 6.28 26.70
CA TRP A 432 -5.67 7.66 27.14
C TRP A 432 -5.81 7.81 28.65
N PHE A 433 -6.70 7.04 29.28
CA PHE A 433 -6.74 6.91 30.73
C PHE A 433 -5.39 6.39 31.28
N GLY A 434 -4.83 5.34 30.68
CA GLY A 434 -3.48 4.88 31.00
C GLY A 434 -2.41 5.97 30.80
N ALA A 435 -2.48 6.70 29.67
CA ALA A 435 -1.58 7.80 29.36
C ALA A 435 -1.61 8.92 30.41
N CYS A 436 -2.79 9.25 30.97
CA CYS A 436 -2.92 10.20 32.09
C CYS A 436 -2.05 9.74 33.26
N ILE A 437 -2.22 8.48 33.67
CA ILE A 437 -1.59 7.92 34.86
C ILE A 437 -0.06 7.89 34.67
N GLY A 438 0.42 7.52 33.48
CA GLY A 438 1.84 7.49 33.15
C GLY A 438 2.48 8.87 33.26
N ASN A 439 1.81 9.88 32.70
CA ASN A 439 2.25 11.27 32.77
C ASN A 439 2.17 11.88 34.18
N ILE A 440 1.20 11.46 35.00
CA ILE A 440 1.11 11.87 36.42
C ILE A 440 2.26 11.27 37.23
N ALA A 441 2.60 10.00 37.01
CA ALA A 441 3.60 9.28 37.78
C ALA A 441 5.05 9.71 37.43
N SER A 442 5.32 10.02 36.17
CA SER A 442 6.68 10.20 35.66
C SER A 442 7.52 11.31 36.33
N PRO A 443 6.99 12.54 36.55
CA PRO A 443 7.76 13.64 37.17
C PRO A 443 8.35 13.32 38.55
N PHE A 444 7.80 12.35 39.27
CA PHE A 444 8.27 11.94 40.59
C PHE A 444 9.55 11.08 40.56
N PHE A 445 9.93 10.55 39.39
CA PHE A 445 11.23 9.89 39.23
C PHE A 445 12.39 10.88 39.09
N TYR A 446 12.12 12.15 38.75
CA TYR A 446 13.12 13.20 38.59
C TYR A 446 13.33 13.97 39.90
N LYS A 447 13.95 13.29 40.86
CA LYS A 447 14.16 13.84 42.20
C LYS A 447 15.19 14.96 42.22
N ALA A 448 14.96 15.95 43.09
CA ALA A 448 15.82 17.13 43.22
C ALA A 448 17.23 16.79 43.76
N ASP A 449 17.36 15.73 44.56
CA ASP A 449 18.65 15.23 45.09
C ASP A 449 19.56 14.61 44.02
N GLN A 450 19.00 14.24 42.87
CA GLN A 450 19.72 13.67 41.73
C GLN A 450 19.99 14.69 40.62
N ALA A 451 19.60 15.96 40.81
CA ALA A 451 19.97 17.01 39.88
C ALA A 451 21.49 17.17 39.87
N PRO A 452 22.15 17.32 38.70
CA PRO A 452 21.55 17.52 37.39
C PRO A 452 21.44 16.25 36.51
N SER A 453 21.92 15.09 36.95
CA SER A 453 22.02 13.89 36.11
C SER A 453 20.74 13.04 36.06
N TYR A 454 19.86 13.16 37.05
CA TYR A 454 18.55 12.51 37.14
C TYR A 454 18.57 11.00 36.80
N HIS A 455 19.49 10.24 37.40
CA HIS A 455 19.68 8.82 37.11
C HIS A 455 18.40 7.98 37.28
N LEU A 456 17.58 8.24 38.31
CA LEU A 456 16.30 7.55 38.50
C LEU A 456 15.28 7.93 37.42
N GLY A 457 15.25 9.19 36.99
CA GLY A 457 14.39 9.65 35.91
C GLY A 457 14.67 8.93 34.60
N ILE A 458 15.94 8.94 34.16
CA ILE A 458 16.36 8.23 32.94
C ILE A 458 16.26 6.70 33.11
N GLY A 459 16.51 6.17 34.31
CA GLY A 459 16.30 4.76 34.65
C GLY A 459 14.84 4.34 34.55
N SER A 460 13.90 5.17 35.00
CA SER A 460 12.46 4.90 34.89
C SER A 460 12.02 4.85 33.43
N LEU A 461 12.58 5.72 32.57
CA LEU A 461 12.37 5.70 31.13
C LEU A 461 12.90 4.40 30.50
N LEU A 462 14.09 3.95 30.88
CA LEU A 462 14.66 2.70 30.39
C LEU A 462 13.77 1.50 30.77
N VAL A 463 13.37 1.41 32.05
CA VAL A 463 12.51 0.32 32.53
C VAL A 463 11.16 0.35 31.83
N ALA A 464 10.54 1.53 31.68
CA ALA A 464 9.29 1.68 30.95
C ALA A 464 9.43 1.19 29.49
N ASN A 465 10.45 1.65 28.75
CA ASN A 465 10.67 1.22 27.36
C ASN A 465 10.95 -0.29 27.24
N CYS A 466 11.63 -0.90 28.20
CA CYS A 466 11.83 -2.35 28.24
C CYS A 466 10.51 -3.11 28.49
N ILE A 467 9.65 -2.61 29.38
CA ILE A 467 8.32 -3.16 29.60
C ILE A 467 7.46 -2.99 28.34
N GLU A 468 7.53 -1.83 27.68
CA GLU A 468 6.82 -1.56 26.43
C GLU A 468 7.25 -2.52 25.31
N LEU A 469 8.56 -2.73 25.14
CA LEU A 469 9.09 -3.74 24.22
C LEU A 469 8.55 -5.14 24.52
N ALA A 470 8.54 -5.56 25.79
CA ALA A 470 7.96 -6.83 26.19
C ALA A 470 6.45 -6.91 25.89
N LEU A 471 5.72 -5.82 26.11
CA LEU A 471 4.29 -5.73 25.80
C LEU A 471 4.01 -5.93 24.31
N PHE A 472 4.84 -5.43 23.40
CA PHE A 472 4.64 -5.68 21.96
C PHE A 472 4.78 -7.16 21.59
N PHE A 473 5.66 -7.92 22.27
CA PHE A 473 5.71 -9.38 22.12
C PHE A 473 4.50 -10.07 22.75
N VAL A 474 3.99 -9.56 23.88
CA VAL A 474 2.74 -10.05 24.50
C VAL A 474 1.55 -9.80 23.57
N PHE A 475 1.42 -8.62 22.96
CA PHE A 475 0.40 -8.31 21.97
C PHE A 475 0.51 -9.25 20.76
N ARG A 476 1.72 -9.45 20.24
CA ARG A 476 1.96 -10.38 19.13
C ARG A 476 1.45 -11.78 19.47
N TYR A 477 1.84 -12.30 20.63
CA TYR A 477 1.42 -13.62 21.09
C TYR A 477 -0.10 -13.69 21.29
N ALA A 478 -0.69 -12.69 21.95
CA ALA A 478 -2.11 -12.63 22.22
C ALA A 478 -2.95 -12.62 20.93
N PHE A 479 -2.55 -11.84 19.92
CA PHE A 479 -3.25 -11.80 18.64
C PHE A 479 -3.09 -13.10 17.84
N ILE A 480 -1.91 -13.72 17.85
CA ILE A 480 -1.72 -15.06 17.23
C ILE A 480 -2.58 -16.11 17.94
N TRP A 481 -2.61 -16.09 19.27
CA TRP A 481 -3.41 -17.01 20.08
C TRP A 481 -4.90 -16.87 19.80
N GLU A 482 -5.39 -15.63 19.72
CA GLU A 482 -6.79 -15.33 19.42
C GLU A 482 -7.18 -15.77 17.99
N ASN A 483 -6.35 -15.46 16.99
CA ASN A 483 -6.59 -15.90 15.61
C ASN A 483 -6.68 -17.43 15.52
N LYS A 484 -5.77 -18.17 16.20
CA LYS A 484 -5.83 -19.64 16.29
C LYS A 484 -7.08 -20.15 17.02
N ARG A 485 -7.58 -19.42 18.03
CA ARG A 485 -8.81 -19.78 18.75
C ARG A 485 -10.03 -19.61 17.84
N LYS A 486 -10.10 -18.53 17.07
CA LYS A 486 -11.18 -18.27 16.10
C LYS A 486 -11.16 -19.24 14.92
N GLU A 487 -9.97 -19.61 14.45
CA GLU A 487 -9.80 -20.67 13.43
C GLU A 487 -10.38 -22.00 13.90
N ARG A 488 -10.10 -22.44 15.15
CA ARG A 488 -10.72 -23.65 15.73
C ARG A 488 -12.25 -23.55 15.80
N LEU A 489 -12.78 -22.39 16.18
CA LEU A 489 -14.23 -22.18 16.22
C LEU A 489 -14.84 -22.27 14.81
N ARG A 490 -14.19 -21.70 13.79
CA ARG A 490 -14.60 -21.83 12.37
C ARG A 490 -14.56 -23.29 11.90
N GLU A 491 -13.52 -24.04 12.28
CA GLU A 491 -13.42 -25.48 11.99
C GLU A 491 -14.55 -26.28 12.65
N GLU A 492 -14.89 -25.98 13.92
CA GLU A 492 -16.00 -26.63 14.62
C GLU A 492 -17.38 -26.28 14.02
N MET A 493 -17.56 -25.06 13.52
CA MET A 493 -18.78 -24.65 12.79
C MET A 493 -18.87 -25.35 11.43
N ARG A 494 -17.75 -25.49 10.70
CA ARG A 494 -17.67 -26.28 9.46
C ARG A 494 -18.01 -27.75 9.71
N ALA A 495 -17.52 -28.32 10.80
CA ALA A 495 -17.78 -29.72 11.16
C ALA A 495 -19.25 -30.00 11.55
N ARG A 496 -19.98 -28.99 12.03
CA ARG A 496 -21.42 -29.08 12.36
C ARG A 496 -22.35 -28.85 11.17
N GLY A 497 -21.83 -28.43 10.02
CA GLY A 497 -22.63 -28.06 8.84
C GLY A 497 -23.26 -26.67 8.92
N ASP A 498 -22.99 -25.90 9.98
CA ASP A 498 -23.54 -24.56 10.21
C ASP A 498 -22.74 -23.45 9.48
N TYR A 499 -21.63 -23.79 8.84
CA TYR A 499 -20.76 -22.83 8.15
C TYR A 499 -21.10 -22.75 6.66
N VAL A 500 -21.88 -21.72 6.28
CA VAL A 500 -22.06 -21.33 4.88
C VAL A 500 -20.91 -20.39 4.51
N ALA A 501 -20.05 -20.81 3.59
CA ALA A 501 -18.83 -20.07 3.22
C ALA A 501 -19.08 -18.79 2.40
N ASP A 502 -20.35 -18.47 2.11
CA ASP A 502 -20.73 -17.55 1.03
C ASP A 502 -21.13 -16.13 1.45
N GLU A 503 -20.93 -15.75 2.71
CA GLU A 503 -21.24 -14.39 3.14
C GLU A 503 -20.19 -13.80 4.10
N LEU A 504 -19.00 -13.49 3.58
CA LEU A 504 -18.14 -12.48 4.20
C LEU A 504 -18.87 -11.12 4.33
N ASN A 505 -19.91 -10.90 3.51
CA ASN A 505 -20.72 -9.68 3.48
C ASN A 505 -21.94 -9.70 4.42
N SER A 506 -22.42 -10.82 4.97
CA SER A 506 -23.63 -10.79 5.82
C SER A 506 -23.38 -10.37 7.26
N THR A 507 -22.21 -10.67 7.81
CA THR A 507 -21.79 -10.15 9.12
C THR A 507 -21.14 -8.76 9.04
N ALA A 508 -20.81 -8.28 7.85
CA ALA A 508 -20.21 -6.96 7.62
C ALA A 508 -21.15 -5.79 7.99
N PHE A 509 -22.47 -6.02 7.97
CA PHE A 509 -23.50 -5.01 8.24
C PHE A 509 -24.15 -5.11 9.63
N THR A 510 -23.70 -6.04 10.48
CA THR A 510 -24.19 -6.21 11.87
C THR A 510 -23.19 -5.67 12.89
N ASP A 511 -23.60 -4.84 13.85
CA ASP A 511 -22.76 -4.26 14.93
C ASP A 511 -22.37 -5.32 16.00
N MET A 512 -21.64 -6.33 15.55
CA MET A 512 -21.10 -7.42 16.37
C MET A 512 -19.72 -7.03 16.93
N THR A 513 -19.42 -7.46 18.16
CA THR A 513 -18.08 -7.29 18.73
C THR A 513 -17.05 -8.23 18.10
N ASP A 514 -15.76 -7.98 18.34
CA ASP A 514 -14.68 -8.87 17.91
C ASP A 514 -14.72 -10.26 18.54
N LYS A 515 -15.49 -10.47 19.62
CA LYS A 515 -15.72 -11.80 20.22
C LYS A 515 -16.94 -12.50 19.63
N GLU A 516 -17.98 -11.72 19.30
CA GLU A 516 -19.23 -12.24 18.74
C GLU A 516 -19.10 -12.61 17.26
N ASN A 517 -18.28 -11.88 16.50
CA ASN A 517 -18.10 -12.12 15.06
C ASN A 517 -17.05 -13.23 14.80
N PRO A 518 -17.44 -14.43 14.33
CA PRO A 518 -16.51 -15.52 14.04
C PRO A 518 -15.60 -15.25 12.82
N ASN A 519 -15.96 -14.29 11.97
CA ASN A 519 -15.20 -13.85 10.80
C ASN A 519 -14.27 -12.65 11.10
N PHE A 520 -14.26 -12.12 12.34
CA PHE A 520 -13.40 -11.00 12.72
C PHE A 520 -11.96 -11.48 12.98
N ASP A 521 -11.04 -11.22 12.06
CA ASP A 521 -9.62 -11.46 12.27
C ASP A 521 -8.97 -10.26 12.98
N SER A 522 -8.43 -10.47 14.19
CA SER A 522 -7.84 -9.40 15.03
C SER A 522 -6.66 -8.72 14.32
N VAL A 523 -6.00 -9.43 13.40
CA VAL A 523 -5.15 -8.82 12.40
C VAL A 523 -5.71 -9.12 11.03
N GLN A 524 -6.43 -8.15 10.46
CA GLN A 524 -6.77 -8.21 9.05
C GLN A 524 -5.46 -8.31 8.25
N PRO A 525 -5.23 -9.39 7.47
CA PRO A 525 -4.44 -9.19 6.27
C PRO A 525 -5.11 -8.05 5.52
N ILE A 526 -4.36 -7.05 5.06
CA ILE A 526 -4.88 -6.24 3.97
C ILE A 526 -4.99 -7.24 2.82
N SER A 527 -6.19 -7.80 2.65
CA SER A 527 -6.57 -8.52 1.46
C SER A 527 -6.60 -7.48 0.36
N HIS A 528 -5.51 -7.38 -0.39
CA HIS A 528 -5.73 -7.54 -1.81
C HIS A 528 -6.03 -9.02 -1.99
N ASP A 529 -7.22 -9.33 -2.50
CA ASP A 529 -7.79 -10.67 -2.67
C ASP A 529 -6.73 -11.75 -2.85
N LEU A 530 -6.60 -12.61 -1.85
CA LEU A 530 -5.82 -13.85 -1.91
C LEU A 530 -6.66 -14.94 -1.26
N GLY A 531 -7.25 -15.80 -2.09
CA GLY A 531 -7.97 -16.99 -1.67
C GLY A 531 -7.03 -17.98 -0.98
N HIS A 532 -7.39 -18.40 0.23
CA HIS A 532 -6.69 -19.46 0.96
C HIS A 532 -7.41 -20.80 0.77
N VAL A 533 -6.74 -21.76 0.12
CA VAL A 533 -7.07 -23.19 0.17
C VAL A 533 -6.36 -23.81 1.40
N SER A 534 -7.10 -24.61 2.17
CA SER A 534 -6.68 -25.23 3.43
C SER A 534 -5.94 -26.56 3.23
N VAL A 535 -4.80 -26.76 3.90
CA VAL A 535 -4.10 -28.07 3.95
C VAL A 535 -4.16 -28.67 5.36
N SER A 536 -4.63 -29.92 5.43
CA SER A 536 -4.85 -30.67 6.67
C SER A 536 -3.54 -31.13 7.34
N LYS A 537 -3.51 -31.06 8.68
CA LYS A 537 -2.41 -31.60 9.51
C LYS A 537 -2.58 -33.09 9.76
N ARG A 538 -1.53 -33.89 9.48
CA ARG A 538 -1.33 -35.21 10.10
C ARG A 538 -0.25 -35.15 11.19
N LYS A 539 -0.50 -35.86 12.29
CA LYS A 539 0.33 -36.04 13.48
C LYS A 539 1.29 -37.24 13.35
N GLY A 540 2.46 -37.12 13.96
CA GLY A 540 3.36 -38.20 14.41
C GLY A 540 4.66 -37.56 14.97
N CYS A 541 4.90 -37.48 16.29
CA CYS A 541 5.58 -38.48 17.15
C CYS A 541 7.00 -38.80 16.63
N SER A 542 8.14 -38.70 17.33
CA SER A 542 8.52 -38.51 18.75
C SER A 542 10.07 -38.44 18.86
N LEU A 543 10.58 -37.85 19.96
CA LEU A 543 11.82 -38.19 20.70
C LEU A 543 13.21 -38.03 20.03
N LEU A 544 14.07 -37.18 20.60
CA LEU A 544 15.27 -37.57 21.38
C LEU A 544 16.08 -36.35 21.88
N GLN A 545 16.59 -36.48 23.10
CA GLN A 545 17.44 -35.55 23.86
C GLN A 545 18.91 -35.50 23.36
N PRO A 546 19.70 -34.49 23.81
CA PRO A 546 21.07 -34.27 23.34
C PRO A 546 22.10 -35.08 24.12
N ARG A 547 23.22 -35.43 23.47
CA ARG A 547 24.44 -35.91 24.14
C ARG A 547 25.61 -34.99 23.83
N GLU A 548 26.26 -34.57 24.90
CA GLU A 548 27.62 -34.04 24.96
C GLU A 548 28.61 -35.08 24.42
N ASP A 549 29.71 -34.62 23.83
CA ASP A 549 31.01 -35.25 24.08
C ASP A 549 32.18 -34.28 23.83
N PHE A 550 32.99 -34.17 24.88
CA PHE A 550 34.31 -33.56 24.95
C PHE A 550 35.32 -34.33 24.07
N ARG A 551 36.29 -33.62 23.47
CA ARG A 551 37.72 -33.98 23.59
C ARG A 551 38.68 -32.89 23.11
N ALA A 552 39.71 -32.72 23.93
CA ALA A 552 40.80 -31.76 23.82
C ALA A 552 42.09 -32.39 23.25
N ALA A 553 42.93 -31.57 22.62
CA ALA A 553 44.41 -31.62 22.57
C ALA A 553 44.87 -30.50 21.61
N GLY A 554 45.92 -29.70 21.80
CA GLY A 554 46.92 -29.55 22.85
C GLY A 554 47.98 -28.52 22.38
N ARG A 555 48.33 -27.57 23.27
CA ARG A 555 49.58 -26.80 23.44
C ARG A 555 50.49 -26.44 22.24
N SER A 556 50.89 -25.16 22.15
CA SER A 556 52.23 -24.70 22.62
C SER A 556 52.37 -23.16 22.64
N ASP A 557 53.10 -22.68 23.65
CA ASP A 557 53.38 -21.27 23.98
C ASP A 557 54.38 -20.57 23.04
N ARG A 558 54.21 -19.25 22.85
CA ARG A 558 55.29 -18.23 22.95
C ARG A 558 54.72 -16.79 23.03
N HIS A 559 55.40 -16.00 23.86
CA HIS A 559 55.11 -14.65 24.40
C HIS A 559 55.02 -13.47 23.38
N PRO A 560 54.63 -12.25 23.83
CA PRO A 560 53.80 -11.31 23.08
C PRO A 560 54.59 -10.24 22.33
N ARG A 561 53.99 -9.69 21.27
CA ARG A 561 54.36 -8.37 20.73
C ARG A 561 53.14 -7.46 20.70
N SER A 562 53.28 -6.36 21.43
CA SER A 562 52.41 -5.20 21.42
C SER A 562 52.25 -4.62 20.02
N LEU A 563 51.01 -4.36 19.61
CA LEU A 563 50.70 -3.36 18.59
C LEU A 563 49.54 -2.49 19.10
N ASN A 564 49.94 -1.32 19.59
CA ASN A 564 49.09 -0.16 19.79
C ASN A 564 48.30 0.10 18.50
N SER A 565 46.98 0.01 18.57
CA SER A 565 46.07 0.72 17.67
C SER A 565 45.17 1.61 18.52
N SER A 566 45.16 2.90 18.19
CA SER A 566 44.62 3.98 19.00
C SER A 566 43.09 3.89 19.18
N PRO A 567 42.53 4.39 20.31
CA PRO A 567 41.08 4.51 20.51
C PRO A 567 40.37 5.36 19.45
N LEU A 568 41.10 6.27 18.77
CA LEU A 568 40.56 7.13 17.71
C LEU A 568 40.09 6.35 16.47
N ALA A 569 40.75 5.23 16.11
CA ALA A 569 40.36 4.44 14.94
C ALA A 569 39.02 3.70 15.13
N LYS A 570 38.68 3.36 16.39
CA LYS A 570 37.39 2.72 16.74
C LYS A 570 36.25 3.73 16.87
N MET A 571 36.54 4.98 17.27
CA MET A 571 35.58 6.09 17.30
C MET A 571 35.21 6.60 15.89
N HIS A 572 36.13 6.57 14.93
CA HIS A 572 35.83 6.91 13.54
C HIS A 572 34.94 5.86 12.87
N PHE A 573 35.12 4.57 13.16
CA PHE A 573 34.27 3.51 12.62
C PHE A 573 32.81 3.62 13.11
N PHE A 574 32.60 3.94 14.39
CA PHE A 574 31.25 4.12 14.95
C PHE A 574 30.56 5.41 14.49
N SER A 575 31.33 6.48 14.26
CA SER A 575 30.80 7.75 13.74
C SER A 575 30.43 7.67 12.25
N ILE A 576 31.16 6.87 11.47
CA ILE A 576 30.87 6.62 10.05
C ILE A 576 29.62 5.73 9.90
N VAL A 577 29.43 4.74 10.77
CA VAL A 577 28.20 3.92 10.80
C VAL A 577 26.99 4.75 11.25
N LEU A 578 27.16 5.68 12.20
CA LEU A 578 26.08 6.55 12.68
C LEU A 578 25.64 7.56 11.60
N VAL A 579 26.57 8.13 10.82
CA VAL A 579 26.25 9.03 9.68
C VAL A 579 25.62 8.25 8.51
N ALA A 580 26.04 7.00 8.28
CA ALA A 580 25.42 6.12 7.28
C ALA A 580 23.97 5.73 7.63
N VAL A 581 23.63 5.67 8.92
CA VAL A 581 22.25 5.40 9.41
C VAL A 581 21.42 6.70 9.51
N LEU A 582 22.04 7.86 9.73
CA LEU A 582 21.39 9.18 9.78
C LEU A 582 21.03 9.76 8.39
N MET A 583 21.62 9.27 7.30
CA MET A 583 21.30 9.64 5.91
C MET A 583 20.47 8.56 5.20
N GLY A 584 19.38 8.09 5.82
CA GLY A 584 18.42 7.20 5.17
C GLY A 584 17.57 7.85 4.08
N VAL A 585 18.10 8.80 3.30
CA VAL A 585 17.78 8.81 1.87
C VAL A 585 18.61 7.65 1.36
N ALA A 586 17.98 6.52 0.99
CA ALA A 586 18.73 5.45 0.34
C ALA A 586 19.56 6.13 -0.75
N ARG A 587 20.89 6.20 -0.55
CA ARG A 587 21.77 6.87 -1.52
C ARG A 587 21.43 6.25 -2.85
N ALA A 588 21.01 7.08 -3.81
CA ALA A 588 20.64 6.56 -5.11
C ALA A 588 21.82 5.75 -5.64
N GLN A 589 21.64 4.43 -5.74
CA GLN A 589 22.67 3.48 -6.14
C GLN A 589 22.29 2.94 -7.49
N VAL A 590 23.30 2.77 -8.35
CA VAL A 590 23.15 2.23 -9.69
C VAL A 590 24.24 1.22 -9.94
N GLN A 591 23.84 0.02 -10.36
CA GLN A 591 24.70 -1.06 -10.80
C GLN A 591 24.43 -1.35 -12.28
N THR A 592 25.51 -1.33 -13.06
CA THR A 592 25.51 -1.64 -14.50
C THR A 592 26.39 -2.86 -14.71
N TYR A 593 26.00 -3.75 -15.62
CA TYR A 593 26.70 -5.01 -15.86
C TYR A 593 27.27 -5.03 -17.27
N PRO A 594 28.56 -5.37 -17.45
CA PRO A 594 29.14 -5.50 -18.77
C PRO A 594 28.52 -6.70 -19.50
N ILE A 595 28.28 -6.55 -20.79
CA ILE A 595 27.82 -7.65 -21.64
C ILE A 595 29.01 -8.57 -21.95
N PRO A 596 28.91 -9.89 -21.72
CA PRO A 596 29.98 -10.83 -22.07
C PRO A 596 30.34 -10.77 -23.56
N GLU A 597 31.62 -10.92 -23.89
CA GLU A 597 32.14 -10.77 -25.27
C GLU A 597 31.47 -11.67 -26.30
N GLN A 598 30.96 -12.83 -25.88
CA GLN A 598 30.27 -13.81 -26.73
C GLN A 598 28.85 -13.37 -27.13
N VAL A 599 28.29 -12.36 -26.46
CA VAL A 599 26.93 -11.89 -26.66
C VAL A 599 26.94 -10.66 -27.56
N LYS A 600 26.14 -10.69 -28.62
CA LYS A 600 26.08 -9.58 -29.58
C LYS A 600 25.48 -8.34 -28.92
N GLN A 601 26.13 -7.20 -29.13
CA GLN A 601 25.67 -5.90 -28.66
C GLN A 601 24.98 -5.13 -29.78
N SER A 602 24.03 -4.28 -29.41
CA SER A 602 23.43 -3.28 -30.30
C SER A 602 24.11 -1.94 -30.11
N THR A 603 24.27 -1.18 -31.20
CA THR A 603 24.84 0.17 -31.20
C THR A 603 23.83 1.25 -31.62
N SER A 604 22.56 0.89 -31.87
CA SER A 604 21.51 1.86 -32.24
C SER A 604 21.32 2.94 -31.17
N TYR A 605 21.57 2.60 -29.91
CA TYR A 605 21.38 3.49 -28.76
C TYR A 605 22.62 3.51 -27.87
N ALA A 606 23.00 4.70 -27.41
CA ALA A 606 23.94 4.87 -26.30
C ALA A 606 23.15 5.26 -25.04
N VAL A 607 23.20 4.40 -24.02
CA VAL A 607 22.46 4.59 -22.77
C VAL A 607 23.42 4.97 -21.66
N LYS A 608 23.05 5.97 -20.86
CA LYS A 608 23.75 6.36 -19.64
C LYS A 608 22.75 6.53 -18.51
N VAL A 609 23.19 6.22 -17.30
CA VAL A 609 22.40 6.37 -16.08
C VAL A 609 23.25 7.01 -14.99
N ARG A 610 22.65 7.88 -14.17
CA ARG A 610 23.29 8.42 -12.97
C ARG A 610 22.29 8.53 -11.82
N SER A 611 22.80 8.46 -10.59
CA SER A 611 22.08 8.98 -9.43
C SER A 611 22.18 10.51 -9.39
N ASP A 612 21.29 11.18 -8.63
CA ASP A 612 21.18 12.64 -8.55
C ASP A 612 22.53 13.39 -8.31
N ASP A 613 23.48 12.75 -7.60
CA ASP A 613 24.82 13.29 -7.31
C ASP A 613 25.97 12.49 -7.98
N GLY A 614 25.66 11.58 -8.91
CA GLY A 614 26.59 10.62 -9.49
C GLY A 614 27.13 10.97 -10.87
N GLU A 615 28.25 10.35 -11.25
CA GLU A 615 28.74 10.36 -12.63
C GLU A 615 27.85 9.51 -13.54
N TRP A 616 27.75 9.92 -14.81
CA TRP A 616 27.07 9.13 -15.84
C TRP A 616 27.79 7.81 -16.08
N LYS A 617 27.12 6.70 -15.76
CA LYS A 617 27.59 5.34 -16.04
C LYS A 617 27.00 4.85 -17.36
N PRO A 618 27.81 4.33 -18.30
CA PRO A 618 27.29 3.74 -19.52
C PRO A 618 26.56 2.42 -19.23
N VAL A 619 25.48 2.15 -19.95
CA VAL A 619 24.78 0.86 -19.96
C VAL A 619 24.88 0.29 -21.36
N SER A 620 25.57 -0.84 -21.50
CA SER A 620 25.67 -1.55 -22.77
C SER A 620 24.31 -2.14 -23.17
N ALA A 621 24.01 -2.16 -24.47
CA ALA A 621 22.78 -2.73 -25.00
C ALA A 621 23.03 -4.08 -25.68
N TYR A 622 22.28 -5.10 -25.29
CA TYR A 622 22.18 -6.39 -25.94
C TYR A 622 21.47 -6.24 -27.30
N LEU A 623 21.88 -7.05 -28.27
CA LEU A 623 21.13 -7.21 -29.52
C LEU A 623 19.87 -8.03 -29.26
N ALA A 624 18.72 -7.36 -29.28
CA ALA A 624 17.42 -8.00 -29.31
C ALA A 624 16.99 -8.22 -30.77
N ASN A 625 16.23 -9.28 -31.03
CA ASN A 625 15.64 -9.54 -32.32
C ASN A 625 14.12 -9.41 -32.21
N LEU A 626 13.51 -8.78 -33.20
CA LEU A 626 12.07 -8.60 -33.31
C LEU A 626 11.54 -9.20 -34.60
N HIS A 627 10.27 -9.55 -34.61
CA HIS A 627 9.68 -10.32 -35.70
C HIS A 627 8.73 -9.48 -36.55
N GLU A 628 8.83 -9.63 -37.86
CA GLU A 628 7.85 -9.10 -38.80
C GLU A 628 7.47 -10.20 -39.79
N ILE A 629 6.20 -10.62 -39.75
CA ILE A 629 5.67 -11.54 -40.75
C ILE A 629 5.27 -10.80 -42.03
N ASN A 630 5.67 -11.35 -43.19
CA ASN A 630 5.15 -10.97 -44.49
C ASN A 630 3.87 -11.77 -44.76
N ILE A 631 2.73 -11.09 -44.78
CA ILE A 631 1.41 -11.72 -44.93
C ILE A 631 1.16 -12.31 -46.32
N THR A 632 1.90 -11.87 -47.35
CA THR A 632 1.72 -12.37 -48.72
C THR A 632 2.46 -13.68 -48.93
N THR A 633 3.64 -13.84 -48.34
CA THR A 633 4.51 -15.00 -48.54
C THR A 633 4.54 -15.96 -47.35
N GLY A 634 4.10 -15.50 -46.17
CA GLY A 634 4.27 -16.21 -44.90
C GLY A 634 5.71 -16.22 -44.38
N SER A 635 6.63 -15.51 -45.03
CA SER A 635 8.05 -15.46 -44.62
C SER A 635 8.27 -14.47 -43.49
N ALA A 636 9.11 -14.85 -42.53
CA ALA A 636 9.56 -14.01 -41.43
C ALA A 636 10.73 -13.09 -41.83
N LYS A 637 10.67 -11.83 -41.39
CA LYS A 637 11.82 -10.92 -41.37
C LYS A 637 12.17 -10.61 -39.92
N VAL A 638 13.42 -10.84 -39.56
CA VAL A 638 13.95 -10.50 -38.24
C VAL A 638 14.61 -9.12 -38.30
N HIS A 639 14.22 -8.23 -37.39
CA HIS A 639 14.81 -6.91 -37.25
C HIS A 639 15.69 -6.83 -36.01
N PRO A 640 16.91 -6.27 -36.12
CA PRO A 640 17.73 -5.99 -34.95
C PRO A 640 17.12 -4.84 -34.15
N SER A 641 17.20 -4.97 -32.82
CA SER A 641 16.71 -4.01 -31.84
C SER A 641 17.63 -4.00 -30.63
N SER A 642 17.29 -3.20 -29.61
CA SER A 642 18.17 -3.00 -28.45
C SER A 642 17.47 -3.37 -27.16
N LEU A 643 18.19 -4.04 -26.24
CA LEU A 643 17.79 -4.20 -24.85
C LEU A 643 18.93 -3.71 -23.95
N ALA A 644 18.66 -2.83 -23.00
CA ALA A 644 19.60 -2.44 -21.96
C ALA A 644 19.01 -2.81 -20.60
N THR A 645 19.86 -3.20 -19.65
CA THR A 645 19.43 -3.54 -18.29
C THR A 645 20.39 -3.00 -17.24
N PHE A 646 19.84 -2.49 -16.15
CA PHE A 646 20.60 -2.05 -14.98
C PHE A 646 19.75 -2.10 -13.72
N ASP A 647 20.41 -2.15 -12.57
CA ASP A 647 19.74 -2.24 -11.28
C ASP A 647 19.97 -0.96 -10.49
N PHE A 648 18.94 -0.46 -9.81
CA PHE A 648 19.05 0.74 -9.00
C PHE A 648 18.10 0.76 -7.80
N ASP A 649 18.48 1.53 -6.78
CA ASP A 649 17.61 1.91 -5.67
C ASP A 649 17.71 3.42 -5.48
N GLY A 650 16.58 4.09 -5.26
CA GLY A 650 16.49 5.56 -5.25
C GLY A 650 16.10 6.14 -6.61
N ALA A 651 16.09 7.46 -6.76
CA ALA A 651 15.82 8.11 -8.05
C ALA A 651 17.08 8.13 -8.93
N VAL A 652 16.91 7.92 -10.24
CA VAL A 652 17.99 7.95 -11.23
C VAL A 652 17.59 8.73 -12.47
N GLU A 653 18.54 9.44 -13.07
CA GLU A 653 18.38 10.03 -14.38
C GLU A 653 18.91 9.06 -15.45
N VAL A 654 18.15 8.93 -16.53
CA VAL A 654 18.47 8.11 -17.70
C VAL A 654 18.60 9.03 -18.91
N SER A 655 19.72 8.89 -19.62
CA SER A 655 20.01 9.56 -20.89
C SER A 655 20.14 8.52 -21.98
N VAL A 656 19.40 8.68 -23.08
CA VAL A 656 19.38 7.79 -24.22
C VAL A 656 19.65 8.58 -25.49
N THR A 657 20.81 8.35 -26.10
CA THR A 657 21.19 8.94 -27.38
C THR A 657 20.88 7.95 -28.50
N TYR A 658 20.12 8.39 -29.50
CA TYR A 658 19.86 7.61 -30.71
C TYR A 658 20.96 7.86 -31.74
N ASN A 659 21.68 6.79 -32.11
CA ASN A 659 22.89 6.91 -32.94
C ASN A 659 22.61 6.84 -34.44
N ASN A 660 21.46 6.31 -34.85
CA ASN A 660 21.13 6.09 -36.27
C ASN A 660 20.41 7.29 -36.92
N GLY A 661 20.20 8.39 -36.20
CA GLY A 661 19.57 9.59 -36.75
C GLY A 661 19.03 10.55 -35.69
N ASN A 662 18.09 11.40 -36.10
CA ASN A 662 17.41 12.34 -35.22
C ASN A 662 16.18 11.68 -34.56
N ILE A 663 15.85 12.11 -33.35
CA ILE A 663 14.63 11.70 -32.66
C ILE A 663 13.45 12.41 -33.32
N THR A 664 12.54 11.64 -33.90
CA THR A 664 11.29 12.13 -34.53
C THR A 664 10.04 11.73 -33.75
N THR A 665 10.15 10.74 -32.86
CA THR A 665 9.05 10.24 -32.05
C THR A 665 9.57 9.97 -30.64
N PRO A 666 9.63 10.95 -29.72
CA PRO A 666 10.14 10.75 -28.37
C PRO A 666 9.08 10.13 -27.45
N ARG A 667 8.78 8.83 -27.61
CA ARG A 667 7.71 8.14 -26.86
C ARG A 667 8.31 7.08 -25.93
N ILE A 668 7.91 7.11 -24.66
CA ILE A 668 8.25 6.10 -23.65
C ILE A 668 6.97 5.33 -23.34
N ARG A 669 7.01 4.01 -23.52
CA ARG A 669 5.86 3.12 -23.33
C ARG A 669 6.12 2.15 -22.17
N PRO A 670 5.09 1.70 -21.41
CA PRO A 670 3.67 2.03 -21.58
C PRO A 670 3.32 3.51 -21.35
N ASP A 671 2.40 4.04 -22.16
CA ASP A 671 1.94 5.44 -22.07
C ASP A 671 1.29 5.74 -20.71
N SER A 672 0.74 4.71 -20.05
CA SER A 672 0.09 4.81 -18.74
C SER A 672 1.03 5.27 -17.63
N TYR A 673 2.34 5.06 -17.77
CA TYR A 673 3.34 5.54 -16.81
C TYR A 673 3.55 7.06 -16.87
N GLY A 674 3.11 7.72 -17.96
CA GLY A 674 3.08 9.18 -18.04
C GLY A 674 4.44 9.86 -18.10
N PHE A 675 5.49 9.14 -18.53
CA PHE A 675 6.81 9.73 -18.72
C PHE A 675 6.80 10.73 -19.88
N VAL A 676 7.23 11.96 -19.59
CA VAL A 676 7.44 13.00 -20.61
C VAL A 676 8.94 13.32 -20.65
N PRO A 677 9.67 12.85 -21.67
CA PRO A 677 11.11 13.06 -21.72
C PRO A 677 11.49 14.45 -22.23
N SER A 678 12.64 14.94 -21.77
CA SER A 678 13.32 16.09 -22.38
C SER A 678 14.14 15.63 -23.58
N VAL A 679 14.10 16.38 -24.69
CA VAL A 679 14.80 16.03 -25.92
C VAL A 679 15.74 17.16 -26.32
N GLU A 680 17.02 16.83 -26.48
CA GLU A 680 18.06 17.73 -26.97
C GLU A 680 18.83 17.04 -28.12
N GLY A 681 18.61 17.52 -29.35
CA GLY A 681 19.19 16.92 -30.56
C GLY A 681 18.70 15.48 -30.76
N ASN A 682 19.63 14.53 -30.73
CA ASN A 682 19.35 13.09 -30.81
C ASN A 682 19.37 12.39 -29.44
N THR A 683 19.32 13.15 -28.34
CA THR A 683 19.35 12.61 -26.98
C THR A 683 18.05 12.88 -26.24
N LEU A 684 17.56 11.85 -25.57
CA LEU A 684 16.36 11.83 -24.76
C LEU A 684 16.75 11.63 -23.30
N THR A 685 16.23 12.44 -22.38
CA THR A 685 16.52 12.35 -20.94
C THR A 685 15.24 12.33 -20.10
N PHE A 686 15.19 11.47 -19.08
CA PHE A 686 14.06 11.35 -18.14
C PHE A 686 14.54 10.78 -16.80
N THR A 687 13.68 10.81 -15.78
CA THR A 687 13.99 10.32 -14.43
C THR A 687 13.12 9.13 -14.08
N LEU A 688 13.72 8.11 -13.46
CA LEU A 688 13.04 6.97 -12.86
C LEU A 688 13.12 7.08 -11.34
N SER A 689 11.96 7.11 -10.66
CA SER A 689 11.91 7.09 -9.19
C SER A 689 11.86 5.68 -8.61
N GLU A 690 11.49 4.69 -9.43
CA GLU A 690 11.45 3.28 -9.11
C GLU A 690 11.66 2.44 -10.38
N PRO A 691 12.04 1.16 -10.27
CA PRO A 691 12.21 0.31 -11.44
C PRO A 691 10.91 0.17 -12.24
N ASN A 692 10.97 0.53 -13.52
CA ASN A 692 9.92 0.34 -14.50
C ASN A 692 10.56 -0.23 -15.78
N ASP A 693 9.96 -1.29 -16.34
CA ASP A 693 10.37 -1.83 -17.64
C ASP A 693 9.70 -1.02 -18.75
N LEU A 694 10.49 -0.53 -19.72
CA LEU A 694 10.07 0.48 -20.70
C LEU A 694 10.44 0.11 -22.15
N VAL A 695 9.64 0.58 -23.10
CA VAL A 695 10.05 0.71 -24.52
C VAL A 695 10.27 2.17 -24.85
N ILE A 696 11.48 2.52 -25.26
CA ILE A 696 11.84 3.84 -25.76
C ILE A 696 11.85 3.79 -27.27
N GLN A 697 10.85 4.44 -27.84
CA GLN A 697 10.74 4.67 -29.27
C GLN A 697 11.30 6.06 -29.56
N THR A 698 12.16 6.18 -30.57
CA THR A 698 12.77 7.47 -31.00
C THR A 698 12.41 7.85 -32.43
N ALA A 699 11.90 6.90 -33.21
CA ALA A 699 11.50 7.09 -34.60
C ALA A 699 10.14 6.41 -34.86
N SER A 700 9.58 6.64 -36.05
CA SER A 700 8.33 5.99 -36.47
C SER A 700 8.45 4.46 -36.57
N SER A 701 9.66 3.94 -36.75
CA SER A 701 9.92 2.50 -36.73
C SER A 701 9.65 1.92 -35.35
N VAL A 702 8.81 0.88 -35.30
CA VAL A 702 8.55 0.11 -34.08
C VAL A 702 9.59 -1.00 -33.83
N PHE A 703 10.53 -1.20 -34.77
CA PHE A 703 11.52 -2.26 -34.71
C PHE A 703 12.89 -1.75 -34.22
N ASP A 704 13.29 -0.53 -34.56
CA ASP A 704 14.53 0.08 -34.04
C ASP A 704 14.23 0.85 -32.74
N VAL A 705 13.95 0.12 -31.66
CA VAL A 705 13.60 0.67 -30.34
C VAL A 705 14.61 0.21 -29.28
N LEU A 706 14.54 0.81 -28.10
CA LEU A 706 15.28 0.36 -26.93
C LEU A 706 14.31 -0.17 -25.86
N HIS A 707 14.47 -1.45 -25.52
CA HIS A 707 13.84 -2.05 -24.35
C HIS A 707 14.75 -1.76 -23.14
N LEU A 708 14.25 -1.04 -22.16
CA LEU A 708 14.98 -0.70 -20.94
C LEU A 708 14.41 -1.50 -19.79
N ILE A 709 15.15 -2.53 -19.35
CA ILE A 709 14.77 -3.38 -18.22
C ILE A 709 15.44 -2.85 -16.96
N THR A 710 14.68 -2.67 -15.90
CA THR A 710 15.24 -2.16 -14.65
C THR A 710 14.81 -2.99 -13.46
N ASN A 711 15.71 -3.16 -12.49
CA ASN A 711 15.42 -3.87 -11.26
C ASN A 711 15.88 -3.10 -10.03
N ARG A 712 15.40 -3.52 -8.86
CA ARG A 712 16.04 -3.15 -7.60
C ARG A 712 17.37 -3.86 -7.47
N ILE A 713 18.30 -3.34 -6.69
CA ILE A 713 19.55 -4.05 -6.43
C ILE A 713 19.24 -5.30 -5.57
N PRO A 714 19.66 -6.51 -5.96
CA PRO A 714 19.40 -7.72 -5.18
C PRO A 714 19.94 -7.61 -3.75
N THR A 715 19.08 -7.85 -2.75
CA THR A 715 19.45 -7.85 -1.32
C THR A 715 19.57 -9.26 -0.73
N ASP A 716 18.90 -10.25 -1.32
CA ASP A 716 18.92 -11.67 -0.91
C ASP A 716 19.57 -12.55 -2.00
N THR A 717 20.87 -12.35 -2.25
CA THR A 717 21.63 -13.15 -3.21
C THR A 717 22.14 -14.44 -2.54
N PRO A 718 21.73 -15.64 -3.00
CA PRO A 718 22.25 -16.89 -2.48
C PRO A 718 23.73 -17.09 -2.85
N SER A 719 24.44 -17.85 -2.03
CA SER A 719 25.81 -18.28 -2.32
C SER A 719 25.80 -19.48 -3.27
N GLU A 720 26.85 -19.60 -4.11
CA GLU A 720 27.06 -20.77 -4.97
C GLU A 720 27.14 -22.09 -4.19
N ASN A 721 27.53 -22.03 -2.92
CA ASN A 721 27.69 -23.20 -2.06
C ASN A 721 26.42 -23.53 -1.24
N ASP A 722 25.34 -22.76 -1.38
CA ASP A 722 24.13 -22.99 -0.59
C ASP A 722 23.42 -24.28 -1.03
N PRO A 723 22.96 -25.13 -0.10
CA PRO A 723 22.28 -26.38 -0.43
C PRO A 723 21.04 -26.14 -1.32
N GLY A 724 20.96 -26.88 -2.42
CA GLY A 724 19.83 -26.79 -3.35
C GLY A 724 19.90 -25.62 -4.34
N ILE A 725 20.97 -24.82 -4.32
CA ILE A 725 21.17 -23.74 -5.30
C ILE A 725 21.96 -24.26 -6.50
N VAL A 726 21.43 -24.02 -7.71
CA VAL A 726 22.14 -24.12 -8.97
C VAL A 726 22.51 -22.70 -9.39
N TYR A 727 23.76 -22.32 -9.23
CA TYR A 727 24.20 -20.92 -9.34
C TYR A 727 24.97 -20.65 -10.65
N PHE A 728 24.64 -19.55 -11.33
CA PHE A 728 25.44 -18.98 -12.41
C PHE A 728 25.78 -17.52 -12.13
N GLY A 729 27.07 -17.23 -11.95
CA GLY A 729 27.59 -15.88 -11.72
C GLY A 729 27.70 -15.03 -13.00
N PRO A 730 28.12 -13.76 -12.90
CA PRO A 730 28.32 -12.89 -14.06
C PRO A 730 29.25 -13.52 -15.11
N GLY A 731 28.89 -13.42 -16.39
CA GLY A 731 29.62 -14.06 -17.49
C GLY A 731 28.73 -14.86 -18.44
N TYR A 732 29.32 -15.39 -19.51
CA TYR A 732 28.62 -16.23 -20.49
C TYR A 732 28.79 -17.72 -20.16
N HIS A 733 27.67 -18.41 -19.98
CA HIS A 733 27.61 -19.83 -19.64
C HIS A 733 26.86 -20.57 -20.75
N THR A 734 27.29 -21.78 -21.09
CA THR A 734 26.62 -22.61 -22.10
C THR A 734 26.57 -24.04 -21.60
N LEU A 735 25.40 -24.66 -21.73
CA LEU A 735 25.21 -26.07 -21.40
C LEU A 735 24.93 -26.87 -22.68
N PRO A 736 25.47 -28.09 -22.82
CA PRO A 736 25.25 -28.91 -24.00
C PRO A 736 23.85 -29.55 -24.03
N SER A 737 23.14 -29.54 -22.90
CA SER A 737 21.81 -30.16 -22.73
C SER A 737 20.91 -29.26 -21.89
N THR A 738 19.61 -29.55 -21.91
CA THR A 738 18.62 -28.92 -21.02
C THR A 738 19.04 -29.06 -19.56
N LEU A 739 18.94 -27.96 -18.82
CA LEU A 739 19.18 -27.90 -17.39
C LEU A 739 17.90 -28.31 -16.64
N ASN A 740 17.95 -29.41 -15.91
CA ASN A 740 16.83 -29.87 -15.12
C ASN A 740 16.92 -29.35 -13.69
N ILE A 741 15.90 -28.65 -13.22
CA ILE A 741 15.76 -28.20 -11.82
C ILE A 741 14.73 -29.09 -11.14
N THR A 742 15.15 -29.79 -10.09
CA THR A 742 14.33 -30.77 -9.38
C THR A 742 13.72 -30.20 -8.09
N SER A 743 12.91 -30.99 -7.38
CA SER A 743 12.21 -30.55 -6.18
C SER A 743 13.14 -29.97 -5.11
N ASN A 744 12.72 -28.85 -4.51
CA ASN A 744 13.49 -28.07 -3.53
C ASN A 744 14.80 -27.45 -4.06
N GLN A 745 14.99 -27.38 -5.38
CA GLN A 745 16.12 -26.67 -5.98
C GLN A 745 15.74 -25.26 -6.45
N THR A 746 16.73 -24.38 -6.48
CA THR A 746 16.61 -23.03 -7.03
C THR A 746 17.70 -22.78 -8.05
N LEU A 747 17.34 -22.47 -9.29
CA LEU A 747 18.24 -21.89 -10.26
C LEU A 747 18.40 -20.40 -9.97
N TYR A 748 19.62 -19.96 -9.68
CA TYR A 748 19.95 -18.55 -9.48
C TYR A 748 20.82 -18.03 -10.62
N LEU A 749 20.31 -17.07 -11.41
CA LEU A 749 21.10 -16.35 -12.42
C LEU A 749 21.45 -14.96 -11.89
N ALA A 750 22.72 -14.76 -11.53
CA ALA A 750 23.19 -13.49 -10.98
C ALA A 750 23.07 -12.34 -12.01
N PRO A 751 22.97 -11.07 -11.57
CA PRO A 751 23.04 -9.93 -12.48
C PRO A 751 24.32 -9.98 -13.33
N GLY A 752 24.18 -9.79 -14.65
CA GLY A 752 25.28 -9.93 -15.61
C GLY A 752 25.61 -11.37 -16.02
N ALA A 753 24.92 -12.38 -15.48
CA ALA A 753 24.99 -13.75 -15.99
C ALA A 753 24.18 -13.88 -17.27
N VAL A 754 24.74 -14.55 -18.28
CA VAL A 754 24.07 -14.91 -19.52
C VAL A 754 24.20 -16.42 -19.71
N LEU A 755 23.08 -17.13 -19.63
CA LEU A 755 23.02 -18.58 -19.75
C LEU A 755 22.40 -18.97 -21.09
N ASN A 756 23.15 -19.67 -21.92
CA ASN A 756 22.66 -20.33 -23.12
C ASN A 756 22.33 -21.79 -22.78
N ALA A 757 21.07 -22.02 -22.40
CA ALA A 757 20.50 -23.33 -22.13
C ALA A 757 18.96 -23.24 -22.16
N ALA A 758 18.30 -24.39 -22.37
CA ALA A 758 16.91 -24.57 -21.99
C ALA A 758 16.83 -25.04 -20.53
N VAL A 759 15.78 -24.67 -19.81
CA VAL A 759 15.56 -25.05 -18.40
C VAL A 759 14.26 -25.83 -18.27
N SER A 760 14.28 -26.96 -17.58
CA SER A 760 13.12 -27.82 -17.37
C SER A 760 12.86 -28.06 -15.88
N LEU A 761 11.59 -27.94 -15.49
CA LEU A 761 11.02 -28.29 -14.19
C LEU A 761 9.90 -29.30 -14.43
N ASP A 762 10.27 -30.55 -14.66
CA ASP A 762 9.32 -31.64 -14.85
C ASP A 762 9.15 -32.43 -13.54
N ASN A 763 7.90 -32.65 -13.14
CA ASN A 763 7.51 -33.37 -11.93
C ASN A 763 8.20 -32.84 -10.66
N ALA A 764 8.45 -31.52 -10.63
CA ALA A 764 9.14 -30.84 -9.54
C ALA A 764 8.14 -30.26 -8.52
N THR A 765 8.54 -30.25 -7.25
CA THR A 765 7.76 -29.62 -6.17
C THR A 765 8.62 -28.64 -5.38
N SER A 766 8.09 -27.45 -5.09
CA SER A 766 8.81 -26.42 -4.30
C SER A 766 10.15 -26.01 -4.92
N ALA A 767 10.19 -25.86 -6.24
CA ALA A 767 11.39 -25.45 -6.99
C ALA A 767 11.27 -24.02 -7.51
N SER A 768 12.39 -23.37 -7.79
CA SER A 768 12.36 -21.99 -8.30
C SER A 768 13.46 -21.65 -9.32
N ILE A 769 13.21 -20.61 -10.12
CA ILE A 769 14.21 -19.91 -10.93
C ILE A 769 14.16 -18.44 -10.51
N ARG A 770 15.27 -17.84 -10.11
CA ARG A 770 15.30 -16.43 -9.72
C ARG A 770 16.61 -15.71 -10.07
N GLY A 771 16.57 -14.38 -10.11
CA GLY A 771 17.73 -13.51 -10.34
C GLY A 771 17.60 -12.65 -11.59
N HIS A 772 18.55 -11.73 -11.81
CA HIS A 772 18.49 -10.74 -12.89
C HIS A 772 19.35 -11.11 -14.12
N GLY A 773 19.80 -12.36 -14.18
CA GLY A 773 20.50 -12.88 -15.36
C GLY A 773 19.57 -13.12 -16.55
N ILE A 774 20.18 -13.43 -17.69
CA ILE A 774 19.50 -13.60 -18.97
C ILE A 774 19.63 -15.05 -19.46
N LEU A 775 18.49 -15.69 -19.75
CA LEU A 775 18.45 -16.89 -20.58
C LEU A 775 18.52 -16.45 -22.05
N TYR A 776 19.60 -16.81 -22.74
CA TYR A 776 19.94 -16.25 -24.04
C TYR A 776 20.05 -17.33 -25.10
N ARG A 777 19.27 -17.19 -26.19
CA ARG A 777 19.31 -18.11 -27.34
C ARG A 777 19.20 -19.58 -26.94
N SER A 778 18.28 -19.88 -26.01
CA SER A 778 17.97 -21.24 -25.62
C SER A 778 17.65 -22.09 -26.86
N PRO A 779 18.16 -23.33 -26.95
CA PRO A 779 17.79 -24.24 -28.02
C PRO A 779 16.32 -24.65 -27.84
N GLY A 780 15.44 -24.20 -28.74
CA GLY A 780 13.99 -24.38 -28.60
C GLY A 780 13.40 -23.47 -27.51
N GLY A 781 12.47 -24.00 -26.71
CA GLY A 781 11.83 -23.27 -25.62
C GLY A 781 12.78 -22.97 -24.46
N ALA A 782 12.65 -21.81 -23.82
CA ALA A 782 13.59 -21.37 -22.79
C ALA A 782 13.31 -21.98 -21.41
N ILE A 783 12.07 -21.95 -20.94
CA ILE A 783 11.66 -22.53 -19.64
C ILE A 783 10.44 -23.43 -19.86
N SER A 784 10.51 -24.66 -19.38
CA SER A 784 9.39 -25.61 -19.39
C SER A 784 9.08 -26.10 -17.99
N VAL A 785 7.85 -25.88 -17.54
CA VAL A 785 7.31 -26.36 -16.25
C VAL A 785 6.23 -27.38 -16.55
N GLN A 786 6.39 -28.63 -16.13
CA GLN A 786 5.42 -29.68 -16.47
C GLN A 786 5.13 -30.54 -15.25
N ARG A 787 3.86 -30.89 -15.04
CA ARG A 787 3.43 -31.78 -13.94
C ARG A 787 3.97 -31.33 -12.57
N ALA A 788 4.10 -30.03 -12.38
CA ALA A 788 4.83 -29.46 -11.25
C ALA A 788 3.87 -28.85 -10.21
N ASN A 789 4.37 -28.66 -8.99
CA ASN A 789 3.60 -28.04 -7.92
C ASN A 789 4.45 -27.02 -7.13
N SER A 790 3.89 -25.86 -6.80
CA SER A 790 4.54 -24.85 -5.96
C SER A 790 5.85 -24.34 -6.60
N ILE A 791 5.75 -23.78 -7.80
CA ILE A 791 6.90 -23.31 -8.59
C ILE A 791 6.96 -21.78 -8.58
N LYS A 792 8.16 -21.22 -8.46
CA LYS A 792 8.39 -19.76 -8.51
C LYS A 792 9.40 -19.39 -9.58
N ILE A 793 9.05 -18.43 -10.44
CA ILE A 793 9.94 -17.88 -11.47
C ILE A 793 9.98 -16.37 -11.27
N GLU A 794 11.13 -15.80 -10.91
CA GLU A 794 11.23 -14.42 -10.43
C GLU A 794 12.38 -13.63 -11.09
N SER A 795 12.03 -12.50 -11.70
CA SER A 795 12.95 -11.47 -12.22
C SER A 795 13.85 -11.87 -13.39
N ILE A 796 13.65 -13.04 -14.00
CA ILE A 796 14.44 -13.55 -15.13
C ILE A 796 14.07 -12.85 -16.44
N THR A 797 15.07 -12.65 -17.29
CA THR A 797 14.88 -12.19 -18.68
C THR A 797 15.21 -13.32 -19.66
N VAL A 798 14.30 -13.58 -20.60
CA VAL A 798 14.51 -14.45 -21.75
C VAL A 798 14.76 -13.59 -22.99
N LEU A 799 15.89 -13.80 -23.66
CA LEU A 799 16.29 -13.00 -24.81
C LEU A 799 16.61 -13.88 -26.01
N ASN A 800 15.91 -13.62 -27.11
CA ASN A 800 16.06 -14.31 -28.39
C ASN A 800 15.96 -15.85 -28.26
N PRO A 801 14.94 -16.42 -27.57
CA PRO A 801 14.78 -17.86 -27.46
C PRO A 801 14.54 -18.49 -28.85
N GLY A 802 14.74 -19.80 -28.96
CA GLY A 802 14.51 -20.54 -30.21
C GLY A 802 13.04 -20.87 -30.50
N HIS A 803 12.16 -20.73 -29.51
CA HIS A 803 10.71 -20.96 -29.60
C HIS A 803 10.01 -20.15 -28.48
N PHE A 804 9.15 -20.79 -27.66
CA PHE A 804 8.44 -20.16 -26.55
C PHE A 804 9.40 -19.75 -25.42
N SER A 805 8.98 -18.75 -24.64
CA SER A 805 9.79 -18.21 -23.53
C SER A 805 9.54 -19.00 -22.26
N LEU A 806 8.28 -19.31 -21.97
CA LEU A 806 7.87 -20.11 -20.83
C LEU A 806 6.61 -20.89 -21.19
N ASN A 807 6.63 -22.21 -21.02
CA ASN A 807 5.39 -22.99 -21.00
C ASN A 807 5.21 -23.67 -19.65
N ALA A 808 3.96 -23.77 -19.21
CA ALA A 808 3.54 -24.53 -18.04
C ALA A 808 2.42 -25.48 -18.43
N ALA A 809 2.53 -26.75 -18.04
CA ALA A 809 1.51 -27.75 -18.32
C ALA A 809 1.22 -28.63 -17.10
N GLU A 810 -0.05 -28.95 -16.84
CA GLU A 810 -0.49 -29.79 -15.71
C GLU A 810 0.13 -29.33 -14.38
N THR A 811 0.23 -28.01 -14.19
CA THR A 811 0.98 -27.40 -13.09
C THR A 811 0.04 -26.68 -12.13
N GLN A 812 0.26 -26.90 -10.84
CA GLN A 812 -0.51 -26.27 -9.76
C GLN A 812 0.37 -25.32 -8.93
N ASP A 813 -0.18 -24.20 -8.49
CA ASP A 813 0.50 -23.23 -7.62
C ASP A 813 1.79 -22.67 -8.25
N LEU A 814 1.66 -22.07 -9.44
CA LEU A 814 2.75 -21.44 -10.18
C LEU A 814 2.74 -19.92 -9.98
N THR A 815 3.86 -19.35 -9.56
CA THR A 815 4.06 -17.90 -9.45
C THR A 815 5.15 -17.42 -10.41
N ILE A 816 4.81 -16.53 -11.31
CA ILE A 816 5.71 -15.86 -12.26
C ILE A 816 5.71 -14.37 -11.92
N ARG A 817 6.86 -13.82 -11.51
CA ARG A 817 7.01 -12.41 -11.11
C ARG A 817 8.11 -11.73 -11.90
N ASN A 818 7.86 -10.53 -12.41
CA ASN A 818 8.85 -9.72 -13.11
C ASN A 818 9.55 -10.51 -14.23
N PHE A 819 8.79 -11.31 -14.98
CA PHE A 819 9.33 -12.12 -16.08
C PHE A 819 9.36 -11.29 -17.35
N ARG A 820 10.50 -11.29 -18.04
CA ARG A 820 10.68 -10.52 -19.27
C ARG A 820 10.99 -11.44 -20.43
N SER A 821 10.39 -11.18 -21.57
CA SER A 821 10.73 -11.88 -22.80
C SER A 821 10.79 -10.96 -24.00
N ILE A 822 11.84 -11.14 -24.80
CA ILE A 822 11.91 -10.59 -26.16
C ILE A 822 12.25 -11.73 -27.12
N SER A 823 11.33 -12.01 -28.04
CA SER A 823 11.44 -13.13 -28.98
C SER A 823 11.18 -12.71 -30.42
N ALA A 824 11.91 -13.35 -31.33
CA ALA A 824 11.69 -13.28 -32.77
C ALA A 824 11.57 -14.66 -33.43
N ALA A 825 11.46 -15.72 -32.64
CA ALA A 825 11.31 -17.07 -33.17
C ALA A 825 9.95 -17.22 -33.87
N GLN A 826 9.87 -18.11 -34.85
CA GLN A 826 8.57 -18.55 -35.34
C GLN A 826 7.87 -19.31 -34.21
N TRP A 827 6.63 -18.95 -33.88
CA TRP A 827 5.93 -19.43 -32.66
C TRP A 827 6.71 -19.11 -31.39
N GLY A 828 7.19 -17.87 -31.32
CA GLY A 828 8.03 -17.37 -30.25
C GLY A 828 7.22 -16.80 -29.08
N ASP A 829 6.26 -17.58 -28.60
CA ASP A 829 5.29 -17.23 -27.57
C ASP A 829 5.96 -16.78 -26.27
N GLY A 830 5.25 -15.94 -25.51
CA GLY A 830 5.65 -15.49 -24.19
C GLY A 830 5.42 -16.59 -23.16
N ILE A 831 4.23 -16.59 -22.56
CA ILE A 831 3.81 -17.51 -21.51
C ILE A 831 2.63 -18.36 -22.01
N ASP A 832 2.82 -19.68 -22.06
CA ASP A 832 1.75 -20.62 -22.40
C ASP A 832 1.35 -21.45 -21.18
N LEU A 833 0.06 -21.53 -20.90
CA LEU A 833 -0.49 -22.36 -19.81
C LEU A 833 -1.40 -23.44 -20.39
N TYR A 834 -1.17 -24.71 -20.03
CA TYR A 834 -1.95 -25.86 -20.47
C TYR A 834 -2.45 -26.65 -19.26
N SER A 835 -3.76 -26.71 -19.03
CA SER A 835 -4.35 -27.48 -17.91
C SER A 835 -3.73 -27.12 -16.55
N CYS A 836 -3.60 -25.82 -16.26
CA CYS A 836 -2.92 -25.30 -15.07
C CYS A 836 -3.92 -24.77 -14.04
N GLU A 837 -3.58 -24.87 -12.75
CA GLU A 837 -4.41 -24.38 -11.65
C GLU A 837 -3.64 -23.46 -10.71
N ASN A 838 -4.27 -22.38 -10.24
CA ASN A 838 -3.69 -21.43 -9.28
C ASN A 838 -2.38 -20.80 -9.80
N VAL A 839 -2.47 -20.08 -10.91
CA VAL A 839 -1.32 -19.40 -11.52
C VAL A 839 -1.39 -17.90 -11.29
N LEU A 840 -0.33 -17.31 -10.75
CA LEU A 840 -0.14 -15.87 -10.64
C LEU A 840 1.00 -15.41 -11.55
N ILE A 841 0.69 -14.52 -12.48
CA ILE A 841 1.64 -13.79 -13.33
C ILE A 841 1.56 -12.31 -12.94
N GLU A 842 2.65 -11.73 -12.46
CA GLU A 842 2.71 -10.35 -11.97
C GLU A 842 3.96 -9.64 -12.50
N GLY A 843 3.85 -8.41 -13.00
CA GLY A 843 5.02 -7.65 -13.43
C GLY A 843 5.63 -8.14 -14.76
N ALA A 844 4.90 -8.85 -15.62
CA ALA A 844 5.47 -9.36 -16.86
C ALA A 844 5.70 -8.24 -17.90
N PHE A 845 6.81 -8.30 -18.61
CA PHE A 845 7.13 -7.39 -19.71
C PHE A 845 7.49 -8.21 -20.96
N LEU A 846 6.52 -8.33 -21.87
CA LEU A 846 6.56 -9.29 -22.96
C LEU A 846 6.52 -8.58 -24.31
N ARG A 847 7.55 -8.80 -25.13
CA ARG A 847 7.51 -8.48 -26.55
C ARG A 847 7.83 -9.73 -27.36
N ASN A 848 6.79 -10.38 -27.84
CA ASN A 848 6.90 -11.70 -28.43
C ASN A 848 6.46 -11.69 -29.89
N SER A 849 7.03 -12.61 -30.65
CA SER A 849 6.74 -12.78 -32.07
C SER A 849 5.45 -13.51 -32.35
N ASP A 850 4.78 -14.01 -31.32
CA ASP A 850 3.48 -14.69 -31.30
C ASP A 850 2.78 -14.30 -29.98
N ASP A 851 1.84 -15.12 -29.48
CA ASP A 851 1.08 -14.85 -28.25
C ASP A 851 1.95 -14.42 -27.06
N CYS A 852 1.62 -13.30 -26.40
CA CYS A 852 2.33 -12.91 -25.16
C CYS A 852 1.88 -13.76 -23.97
N LEU A 853 0.56 -13.90 -23.77
CA LEU A 853 -0.03 -14.84 -22.84
C LEU A 853 -1.05 -15.71 -23.57
N ALA A 854 -0.91 -17.02 -23.46
CA ALA A 854 -1.88 -17.98 -23.95
C ALA A 854 -2.37 -18.90 -22.84
N VAL A 855 -3.70 -18.99 -22.69
CA VAL A 855 -4.38 -19.83 -21.70
C VAL A 855 -5.16 -20.93 -22.42
N TYR A 856 -4.67 -22.16 -22.27
CA TYR A 856 -5.14 -23.37 -22.94
C TYR A 856 -5.57 -24.43 -21.91
N ASN A 857 -6.36 -25.42 -22.35
CA ASN A 857 -6.62 -26.64 -21.57
C ASN A 857 -5.69 -27.74 -22.10
N HIS A 858 -6.25 -28.70 -22.84
CA HIS A 858 -5.52 -29.81 -23.43
C HIS A 858 -4.69 -29.43 -24.66
N ARG A 859 -3.47 -29.99 -24.71
CA ARG A 859 -2.64 -30.05 -25.90
C ARG A 859 -1.67 -31.22 -25.77
N ASN A 860 -1.50 -32.00 -26.84
CA ASN A 860 -0.64 -33.19 -26.85
C ASN A 860 -1.04 -34.17 -25.74
N ASP A 861 -0.13 -34.48 -24.81
CA ASP A 861 -0.33 -35.41 -23.71
C ASP A 861 -0.70 -34.71 -22.39
N TRP A 862 -1.06 -33.41 -22.43
CA TRP A 862 -1.50 -32.65 -21.26
C TRP A 862 -3.01 -32.58 -21.19
N TYR A 863 -3.60 -32.90 -20.05
CA TYR A 863 -5.05 -33.01 -19.86
C TYR A 863 -5.53 -32.27 -18.61
N GLY A 864 -6.74 -31.72 -18.68
CA GLY A 864 -7.42 -31.14 -17.53
C GLY A 864 -7.97 -29.74 -17.78
N ASP A 865 -8.72 -29.27 -16.78
CA ASP A 865 -9.23 -27.91 -16.72
C ASP A 865 -8.10 -26.92 -16.38
N THR A 866 -8.20 -25.70 -16.91
CA THR A 866 -7.39 -24.56 -16.47
C THR A 866 -8.21 -23.65 -15.57
N ALA A 867 -7.76 -23.42 -14.34
CA ALA A 867 -8.54 -22.68 -13.36
C ALA A 867 -7.71 -21.71 -12.50
N ASN A 868 -8.35 -20.61 -12.09
CA ASN A 868 -7.77 -19.62 -11.17
C ASN A 868 -6.43 -19.04 -11.68
N ILE A 869 -6.49 -18.40 -12.85
CA ILE A 869 -5.33 -17.78 -13.51
C ILE A 869 -5.40 -16.27 -13.33
N THR A 870 -4.36 -15.65 -12.78
CA THR A 870 -4.29 -14.20 -12.63
C THR A 870 -3.09 -13.63 -13.37
N LEU A 871 -3.31 -12.75 -14.34
CA LEU A 871 -2.30 -11.85 -14.90
C LEU A 871 -2.53 -10.45 -14.33
N ARG A 872 -1.49 -9.84 -13.75
CA ARG A 872 -1.58 -8.45 -13.30
C ARG A 872 -0.32 -7.62 -13.44
N ASP A 873 -0.50 -6.29 -13.41
CA ASP A 873 0.58 -5.31 -13.35
C ASP A 873 1.63 -5.52 -14.46
N SER A 874 1.18 -5.78 -15.69
CA SER A 874 2.02 -6.28 -16.80
C SER A 874 1.89 -5.43 -18.07
N ALA A 875 2.92 -5.49 -18.93
CA ALA A 875 2.97 -4.78 -20.21
C ALA A 875 3.29 -5.75 -21.36
N LEU A 876 2.46 -5.73 -22.41
CA LEU A 876 2.46 -6.73 -23.48
C LEU A 876 2.56 -6.08 -24.87
N TRP A 877 3.32 -6.71 -25.76
CA TRP A 877 3.50 -6.30 -27.15
C TRP A 877 3.61 -7.54 -28.04
N ALA A 878 2.56 -7.84 -28.80
CA ALA A 878 2.56 -8.95 -29.73
C ALA A 878 2.96 -8.46 -31.14
N ASP A 879 4.10 -8.95 -31.66
CA ASP A 879 4.56 -8.65 -33.02
C ASP A 879 3.79 -9.45 -34.10
N VAL A 880 3.22 -10.61 -33.70
CA VAL A 880 2.23 -11.42 -34.42
C VAL A 880 1.26 -12.02 -33.38
N ALA A 881 0.05 -12.41 -33.79
CA ALA A 881 -0.95 -13.02 -32.91
C ALA A 881 -1.39 -12.09 -31.75
N HIS A 882 -1.61 -12.60 -30.54
CA HIS A 882 -2.37 -11.92 -29.50
C HIS A 882 -1.49 -11.39 -28.37
N ALA A 883 -1.91 -10.29 -27.74
CA ALA A 883 -1.33 -9.96 -26.44
C ALA A 883 -1.87 -10.93 -25.38
N ILE A 884 -3.16 -11.26 -25.43
CA ILE A 884 -3.78 -12.24 -24.54
C ILE A 884 -4.71 -13.14 -25.36
N ASN A 885 -4.48 -14.45 -25.31
CA ASN A 885 -5.33 -15.47 -25.90
C ASN A 885 -5.87 -16.42 -24.82
N ILE A 886 -7.19 -16.67 -24.81
CA ILE A 886 -7.88 -17.58 -23.88
C ILE A 886 -8.80 -18.49 -24.69
N GLY A 887 -8.49 -19.77 -24.79
CA GLY A 887 -9.31 -20.69 -25.60
C GLY A 887 -8.46 -21.45 -26.61
N THR A 888 -8.88 -21.54 -27.86
CA THR A 888 -8.27 -22.35 -28.91
C THR A 888 -8.20 -23.85 -28.60
N HIS A 889 -7.28 -24.31 -27.75
CA HIS A 889 -6.93 -25.73 -27.60
C HIS A 889 -7.60 -26.41 -26.41
N GLY A 890 -8.18 -27.59 -26.66
CA GLY A 890 -8.92 -28.40 -25.70
C GLY A 890 -9.11 -29.83 -26.16
N ASN A 891 -10.04 -30.54 -25.51
CA ASN A 891 -10.28 -31.95 -25.76
C ASN A 891 -11.74 -32.23 -26.16
N THR A 892 -11.96 -32.44 -27.46
CA THR A 892 -13.30 -32.80 -27.98
C THR A 892 -13.85 -34.10 -27.39
N ALA A 893 -13.00 -35.10 -27.14
CA ALA A 893 -13.45 -36.40 -26.65
C ALA A 893 -13.85 -36.33 -25.16
N ASN A 894 -13.14 -35.52 -24.37
CA ASN A 894 -13.42 -35.27 -22.96
C ASN A 894 -13.43 -33.74 -22.72
N PRO A 895 -14.56 -33.06 -22.96
CA PRO A 895 -14.65 -31.60 -22.91
C PRO A 895 -14.19 -30.99 -21.58
N GLU A 896 -13.33 -29.97 -21.66
CA GLU A 896 -12.72 -29.28 -20.52
C GLU A 896 -13.29 -27.86 -20.36
N THR A 897 -13.00 -27.23 -19.23
CA THR A 897 -13.48 -25.91 -18.83
C THR A 897 -12.33 -25.03 -18.37
N MET A 898 -12.28 -23.80 -18.87
CA MET A 898 -11.45 -22.73 -18.34
C MET A 898 -12.28 -21.85 -17.41
N SER A 899 -11.87 -21.67 -16.15
CA SER A 899 -12.65 -20.87 -15.19
C SER A 899 -11.84 -20.03 -14.21
N GLY A 900 -12.36 -18.85 -13.83
CA GLY A 900 -11.70 -17.98 -12.85
C GLY A 900 -10.44 -17.33 -13.41
N ILE A 901 -10.53 -16.71 -14.59
CA ILE A 901 -9.41 -16.00 -15.21
C ILE A 901 -9.52 -14.51 -14.89
N THR A 902 -8.48 -13.94 -14.28
CA THR A 902 -8.39 -12.52 -13.94
C THR A 902 -7.25 -11.85 -14.69
N ILE A 903 -7.57 -10.86 -15.51
CA ILE A 903 -6.61 -9.95 -16.15
C ILE A 903 -6.79 -8.58 -15.49
N LYS A 904 -5.77 -8.06 -14.82
CA LYS A 904 -5.90 -6.84 -14.02
C LYS A 904 -4.73 -5.88 -14.16
N ASN A 905 -5.00 -4.60 -14.41
CA ASN A 905 -3.93 -3.60 -14.52
C ASN A 905 -2.87 -3.97 -15.58
N VAL A 906 -3.31 -4.16 -16.83
CA VAL A 906 -2.43 -4.55 -17.94
C VAL A 906 -2.38 -3.46 -19.02
N ASP A 907 -1.19 -3.19 -19.53
CA ASP A 907 -0.95 -2.32 -20.69
C ASP A 907 -0.64 -3.15 -21.93
N ILE A 908 -1.46 -3.05 -22.96
CA ILE A 908 -1.20 -3.63 -24.28
C ILE A 908 -0.67 -2.53 -25.18
N MET A 909 0.63 -2.55 -25.42
CA MET A 909 1.33 -1.54 -26.20
C MET A 909 1.11 -1.75 -27.70
N ASP A 910 1.10 -2.98 -28.19
CA ASP A 910 0.89 -3.21 -29.62
C ASP A 910 0.31 -4.59 -29.87
N HIS A 911 -0.33 -4.71 -31.03
CA HIS A 911 -0.98 -5.91 -31.55
C HIS A 911 -0.95 -5.85 -33.08
N ARG A 912 -0.62 -6.99 -33.69
CA ARG A 912 -0.53 -7.12 -35.15
C ARG A 912 -0.95 -8.51 -35.61
N GLU A 913 -2.25 -8.73 -35.71
CA GLU A 913 -2.83 -9.98 -36.24
C GLU A 913 -3.71 -9.70 -37.46
N TYR A 914 -3.60 -10.48 -38.52
CA TYR A 914 -4.32 -10.29 -39.79
C TYR A 914 -5.47 -11.29 -39.99
N GLN A 915 -5.45 -12.41 -39.29
CA GLN A 915 -6.45 -13.46 -39.38
C GLN A 915 -7.75 -13.01 -38.70
N MET A 916 -8.70 -12.47 -39.46
CA MET A 916 -9.97 -11.94 -38.93
C MET A 916 -10.71 -12.88 -37.97
N GLY A 917 -10.73 -14.19 -38.25
CA GLY A 917 -11.36 -15.22 -37.40
C GLY A 917 -10.51 -15.67 -36.20
N TYR A 918 -9.37 -15.04 -35.99
CA TYR A 918 -8.36 -15.38 -34.98
C TYR A 918 -7.62 -14.10 -34.54
N GLN A 919 -8.32 -12.96 -34.52
CA GLN A 919 -7.78 -11.63 -34.21
C GLN A 919 -8.20 -11.20 -32.81
N GLY A 920 -7.39 -10.37 -32.15
CA GLY A 920 -7.72 -9.72 -30.89
C GLY A 920 -6.49 -9.39 -30.06
N ALA A 921 -6.37 -8.14 -29.60
CA ALA A 921 -5.42 -7.81 -28.55
C ALA A 921 -5.76 -8.62 -27.28
N ILE A 922 -7.05 -8.77 -27.00
CA ILE A 922 -7.59 -9.74 -26.04
C ILE A 922 -8.56 -10.65 -26.79
N ALA A 923 -8.21 -11.93 -26.94
CA ALA A 923 -9.04 -12.93 -27.60
C ALA A 923 -9.55 -13.97 -26.60
N ILE A 924 -10.86 -14.20 -26.61
CA ILE A 924 -11.52 -15.33 -25.93
C ILE A 924 -12.17 -16.21 -26.99
N ASN A 925 -11.57 -17.35 -27.31
CA ASN A 925 -11.89 -18.13 -28.51
C ASN A 925 -11.99 -19.63 -28.26
N PRO A 926 -12.92 -20.13 -27.40
CA PRO A 926 -13.00 -21.56 -27.13
C PRO A 926 -13.27 -22.38 -28.40
N GLY A 927 -12.38 -23.33 -28.66
CA GLY A 927 -12.53 -24.43 -29.62
C GLY A 927 -12.39 -25.78 -28.92
N ASP A 928 -12.48 -26.89 -29.65
CA ASP A 928 -12.27 -28.25 -29.13
C ASP A 928 -13.19 -28.61 -27.94
N SER A 929 -14.46 -28.20 -28.02
CA SER A 929 -15.46 -28.39 -26.96
C SER A 929 -15.10 -27.73 -25.61
N ASN A 930 -14.16 -26.78 -25.59
CA ASN A 930 -13.88 -25.99 -24.40
C ASN A 930 -15.06 -25.10 -24.01
N LEU A 931 -15.28 -24.94 -22.71
CA LEU A 931 -16.11 -23.88 -22.13
C LEU A 931 -15.20 -22.86 -21.45
N VAL A 932 -15.35 -21.58 -21.76
CA VAL A 932 -14.68 -20.50 -21.01
C VAL A 932 -15.72 -19.80 -20.14
N ARG A 933 -15.45 -19.66 -18.83
CA ARG A 933 -16.37 -18.97 -17.93
C ARG A 933 -15.67 -18.20 -16.80
N ASP A 934 -16.40 -17.30 -16.17
CA ASP A 934 -15.95 -16.59 -14.97
C ASP A 934 -14.63 -15.82 -15.23
N VAL A 935 -14.67 -14.91 -16.21
CA VAL A 935 -13.50 -14.10 -16.63
C VAL A 935 -13.69 -12.66 -16.18
N LEU A 936 -12.70 -12.12 -15.47
CA LEU A 936 -12.61 -10.71 -15.10
C LEU A 936 -11.46 -10.06 -15.86
N ILE A 937 -11.75 -9.09 -16.71
CA ILE A 937 -10.78 -8.19 -17.31
C ILE A 937 -11.00 -6.82 -16.66
N SER A 938 -10.01 -6.29 -15.94
CA SER A 938 -10.17 -5.05 -15.18
C SER A 938 -8.97 -4.13 -15.32
N ASP A 939 -9.21 -2.83 -15.49
CA ASP A 939 -8.16 -1.81 -15.61
C ASP A 939 -7.16 -2.18 -16.72
N VAL A 940 -7.63 -2.35 -17.96
CA VAL A 940 -6.75 -2.67 -19.10
C VAL A 940 -6.69 -1.49 -20.06
N ARG A 941 -5.47 -1.16 -20.52
CA ARG A 941 -5.22 -0.04 -21.42
C ARG A 941 -4.60 -0.57 -22.70
N VAL A 942 -5.29 -0.36 -23.81
CA VAL A 942 -4.83 -0.75 -25.14
C VAL A 942 -4.41 0.52 -25.87
N GLU A 943 -3.12 0.64 -26.13
CA GLU A 943 -2.57 1.73 -26.92
C GLU A 943 -2.87 1.54 -28.42
N ASP A 944 -2.57 2.55 -29.24
CA ASP A 944 -2.68 2.41 -30.68
C ASP A 944 -1.72 1.32 -31.17
N PHE A 945 -2.27 0.37 -31.90
CA PHE A 945 -1.57 -0.81 -32.39
C PHE A 945 -1.54 -0.83 -33.91
N ARG A 946 -0.76 -1.72 -34.52
CA ARG A 946 -0.60 -1.77 -35.98
C ARG A 946 -1.78 -2.39 -36.72
N MET A 947 -2.35 -3.49 -36.22
CA MET A 947 -3.45 -4.21 -36.89
C MET A 947 -4.16 -5.18 -35.94
N GLY A 948 -5.50 -5.21 -35.97
CA GLY A 948 -6.29 -6.23 -35.28
C GLY A 948 -7.51 -5.67 -34.57
N GLN A 949 -8.03 -6.38 -33.57
CA GLN A 949 -9.26 -6.02 -32.84
C GLN A 949 -8.94 -5.71 -31.38
N VAL A 950 -9.67 -4.80 -30.72
CA VAL A 950 -9.40 -4.46 -29.32
C VAL A 950 -9.71 -5.63 -28.38
N ILE A 951 -10.89 -6.22 -28.54
CA ILE A 951 -11.34 -7.38 -27.77
C ILE A 951 -12.27 -8.22 -28.64
N THR A 952 -12.08 -9.53 -28.61
CA THR A 952 -12.81 -10.50 -29.43
C THR A 952 -13.30 -11.64 -28.56
N MET A 953 -14.56 -12.05 -28.74
CA MET A 953 -15.10 -13.24 -28.10
C MET A 953 -15.80 -14.11 -29.15
N MET A 954 -15.22 -15.25 -29.49
CA MET A 954 -15.69 -16.07 -30.60
C MET A 954 -15.72 -17.53 -30.22
N VAL A 955 -16.90 -18.15 -30.14
CA VAL A 955 -16.96 -19.61 -30.06
C VAL A 955 -16.51 -20.17 -31.41
N MET A 956 -15.30 -20.72 -31.42
CA MET A 956 -14.53 -20.90 -32.64
C MET A 956 -14.63 -22.35 -33.12
N TYR A 957 -14.87 -22.54 -34.42
CA TYR A 957 -14.55 -23.79 -35.11
C TYR A 957 -13.60 -23.52 -36.27
N ASN A 958 -12.31 -23.45 -35.96
CA ASN A 958 -11.27 -23.29 -36.95
C ASN A 958 -10.62 -24.65 -37.21
N GLN A 959 -10.97 -25.30 -38.32
CA GLN A 959 -10.46 -26.64 -38.66
C GLN A 959 -8.93 -26.74 -38.76
N LYS A 960 -8.21 -25.61 -38.83
CA LYS A 960 -6.74 -25.58 -38.75
C LYS A 960 -6.24 -25.90 -37.34
N TYR A 961 -6.95 -25.44 -36.30
CA TYR A 961 -6.52 -25.52 -34.91
C TYR A 961 -7.40 -26.43 -34.05
N ASN A 962 -8.62 -26.70 -34.50
CA ASN A 962 -9.67 -27.37 -33.74
C ASN A 962 -10.27 -28.55 -34.48
N THR A 963 -10.70 -29.53 -33.70
CA THR A 963 -11.43 -30.73 -34.07
C THR A 963 -12.95 -30.57 -33.90
N SER A 964 -13.41 -29.66 -33.03
CA SER A 964 -14.83 -29.30 -32.84
C SER A 964 -14.99 -27.82 -32.42
N PRO A 965 -16.20 -27.22 -32.54
CA PRO A 965 -16.49 -25.93 -31.91
C PRO A 965 -16.34 -25.97 -30.38
N GLY A 966 -16.10 -24.82 -29.75
CA GLY A 966 -16.23 -24.68 -28.29
C GLY A 966 -17.68 -24.79 -27.82
N ARG A 967 -17.87 -25.04 -26.52
CA ARG A 967 -19.20 -25.12 -25.87
C ARG A 967 -19.79 -23.75 -25.52
N GLY A 968 -18.97 -22.70 -25.45
CA GLY A 968 -19.47 -21.35 -25.18
C GLY A 968 -18.53 -20.47 -24.37
N VAL A 969 -18.95 -19.22 -24.18
CA VAL A 969 -18.34 -18.24 -23.28
C VAL A 969 -19.41 -17.72 -22.32
N SER A 970 -19.17 -17.72 -21.02
CA SER A 970 -20.16 -17.25 -20.04
C SER A 970 -19.58 -16.44 -18.88
N ASN A 971 -20.35 -15.48 -18.36
CA ASN A 971 -19.98 -14.68 -17.19
C ASN A 971 -18.62 -13.97 -17.33
N VAL A 972 -18.54 -13.06 -18.31
CA VAL A 972 -17.35 -12.23 -18.55
C VAL A 972 -17.63 -10.82 -18.10
N THR A 973 -16.79 -10.27 -17.23
CA THR A 973 -16.86 -8.86 -16.82
C THR A 973 -15.61 -8.14 -17.31
N VAL A 974 -15.81 -7.08 -18.12
CA VAL A 974 -14.77 -6.22 -18.66
C VAL A 974 -14.95 -4.83 -18.05
N ARG A 975 -14.15 -4.50 -17.03
CA ARG A 975 -14.23 -3.26 -16.27
C ARG A 975 -13.06 -2.33 -16.59
N ASN A 976 -13.32 -1.04 -16.79
CA ASN A 976 -12.27 -0.03 -17.02
C ASN A 976 -11.31 -0.40 -18.17
N LEU A 977 -11.83 -1.00 -19.24
CA LEU A 977 -11.06 -1.22 -20.47
C LEU A 977 -11.01 0.09 -21.27
N SER A 978 -9.83 0.50 -21.71
CA SER A 978 -9.67 1.67 -22.56
C SER A 978 -8.87 1.36 -23.82
N TYR A 979 -9.29 1.90 -24.96
CA TYR A 979 -8.53 1.89 -26.21
C TYR A 979 -8.26 3.32 -26.67
N ARG A 980 -7.02 3.60 -27.08
CA ARG A 980 -6.59 4.89 -27.63
C ARG A 980 -5.82 4.68 -28.92
N GLY A 981 -6.51 4.68 -30.06
CA GLY A 981 -5.90 4.47 -31.36
C GLY A 981 -6.87 4.56 -32.54
N SER A 982 -6.34 4.44 -33.75
CA SER A 982 -7.12 4.57 -34.99
C SER A 982 -7.09 3.33 -35.89
N ASN A 983 -6.35 2.28 -35.51
CA ASN A 983 -6.11 1.11 -36.35
C ASN A 983 -6.90 -0.15 -35.94
N ALA A 984 -7.85 -0.01 -35.01
CA ALA A 984 -8.73 -1.12 -34.63
C ALA A 984 -9.70 -1.49 -35.77
N ASN A 985 -9.68 -2.77 -36.15
CA ASN A 985 -10.70 -3.40 -36.97
C ASN A 985 -11.98 -3.66 -36.14
N THR A 986 -13.05 -4.02 -36.85
CA THR A 986 -14.31 -4.42 -36.22
C THR A 986 -14.11 -5.65 -35.35
N ALA A 987 -14.39 -5.51 -34.05
CA ALA A 987 -14.39 -6.60 -33.08
C ALA A 987 -15.47 -7.64 -33.39
N ILE A 988 -15.18 -8.92 -33.21
CA ILE A 988 -16.14 -10.01 -33.46
C ILE A 988 -16.59 -10.61 -32.12
N MET A 989 -17.90 -10.58 -31.89
CA MET A 989 -18.56 -11.23 -30.75
C MET A 989 -19.62 -12.21 -31.26
N THR A 990 -19.29 -13.49 -31.33
CA THR A 990 -20.17 -14.49 -31.96
C THR A 990 -20.20 -15.83 -31.24
N GLY A 991 -21.41 -16.30 -30.90
CA GLY A 991 -21.64 -17.71 -30.60
C GLY A 991 -21.67 -18.55 -31.88
N TYR A 992 -21.42 -19.85 -31.76
CA TYR A 992 -21.38 -20.76 -32.92
C TYR A 992 -22.77 -21.19 -33.37
N ASP A 993 -23.62 -21.57 -32.42
CA ASP A 993 -25.02 -21.91 -32.61
C ASP A 993 -25.84 -21.59 -31.34
N ARG A 994 -27.11 -22.04 -31.29
CA ARG A 994 -28.00 -21.79 -30.14
C ARG A 994 -27.50 -22.43 -28.84
N GLU A 995 -26.79 -23.55 -28.91
CA GLU A 995 -26.30 -24.30 -27.74
C GLU A 995 -24.90 -23.86 -27.33
N SER A 996 -24.12 -23.36 -28.30
CA SER A 996 -22.72 -22.94 -28.16
C SER A 996 -22.61 -21.41 -28.23
N GLY A 997 -23.29 -20.73 -27.29
CA GLY A 997 -23.48 -19.29 -27.27
C GLY A 997 -22.45 -18.49 -26.46
N ILE A 998 -22.61 -17.17 -26.47
CA ILE A 998 -21.92 -16.24 -25.57
C ILE A 998 -22.98 -15.60 -24.66
N GLU A 999 -22.80 -15.64 -23.35
CA GLU A 999 -23.81 -15.15 -22.41
C GLU A 999 -23.24 -14.44 -21.18
N PHE A 1000 -23.97 -13.43 -20.70
CA PHE A 1000 -23.61 -12.65 -19.51
C PHE A 1000 -22.26 -11.95 -19.64
N VAL A 1001 -22.10 -11.18 -20.71
CA VAL A 1001 -20.94 -10.30 -20.92
C VAL A 1001 -21.30 -8.88 -20.46
N ARG A 1002 -20.54 -8.35 -19.52
CA ARG A 1002 -20.72 -7.00 -18.99
C ARG A 1002 -19.50 -6.15 -19.29
N PHE A 1003 -19.70 -5.03 -19.98
CA PHE A 1003 -18.71 -3.97 -20.10
C PHE A 1003 -19.06 -2.87 -19.10
N GLU A 1004 -18.15 -2.59 -18.16
CA GLU A 1004 -18.31 -1.57 -17.14
C GLU A 1004 -17.25 -0.49 -17.36
N ASN A 1005 -17.67 0.75 -17.61
CA ASN A 1005 -16.75 1.86 -17.87
C ASN A 1005 -15.76 1.62 -19.04
N LEU A 1006 -16.30 1.14 -20.17
CA LEU A 1006 -15.54 0.99 -21.42
C LEU A 1006 -15.28 2.37 -22.05
N THR A 1007 -14.02 2.65 -22.40
CA THR A 1007 -13.65 3.92 -23.06
C THR A 1007 -12.94 3.66 -24.40
N ILE A 1008 -13.54 4.08 -25.51
CA ILE A 1008 -12.95 3.99 -26.85
C ILE A 1008 -12.65 5.41 -27.35
N ASN A 1009 -11.37 5.74 -27.50
CA ASN A 1009 -10.93 7.05 -28.00
C ASN A 1009 -11.54 8.26 -27.27
N GLY A 1010 -11.67 8.14 -25.94
CA GLY A 1010 -12.25 9.17 -25.07
C GLY A 1010 -13.79 9.16 -25.01
N VAL A 1011 -14.46 8.30 -25.79
CA VAL A 1011 -15.89 8.07 -25.71
C VAL A 1011 -16.17 6.99 -24.68
N HIS A 1012 -16.93 7.34 -23.65
CA HIS A 1012 -17.46 6.38 -22.69
C HIS A 1012 -18.66 5.64 -23.31
N VAL A 1013 -18.54 4.32 -23.43
CA VAL A 1013 -19.51 3.47 -24.12
C VAL A 1013 -20.42 2.83 -23.08
N SER A 1014 -21.70 3.23 -23.09
CA SER A 1014 -22.73 2.76 -22.14
C SER A 1014 -24.07 2.66 -22.85
N ASP A 1015 -24.93 1.72 -22.43
CA ASP A 1015 -26.29 1.55 -22.95
C ASP A 1015 -27.15 2.79 -22.68
N SER A 1016 -26.80 3.59 -21.68
CA SER A 1016 -27.44 4.86 -21.32
C SER A 1016 -26.98 6.06 -22.17
N MET A 1017 -25.97 5.89 -23.03
CA MET A 1017 -25.41 7.01 -23.82
C MET A 1017 -26.39 7.51 -24.88
N ARG A 1018 -26.32 8.81 -25.19
CA ARG A 1018 -27.15 9.41 -26.25
C ARG A 1018 -26.75 8.85 -27.62
N LYS A 1019 -27.68 8.16 -28.27
CA LYS A 1019 -27.53 7.60 -29.62
C LYS A 1019 -28.88 7.48 -30.36
N PRO A 1020 -28.90 7.39 -31.70
CA PRO A 1020 -30.11 7.08 -32.44
C PRO A 1020 -30.68 5.72 -32.01
N GLY A 1021 -32.02 5.58 -31.96
CA GLY A 1021 -32.66 4.34 -31.51
C GLY A 1021 -32.41 3.11 -32.41
N TRP A 1022 -31.93 3.32 -33.63
CA TRP A 1022 -31.54 2.25 -34.57
C TRP A 1022 -30.05 1.86 -34.47
N TYR A 1023 -29.27 2.53 -33.62
CA TYR A 1023 -27.83 2.30 -33.44
C TYR A 1023 -27.58 1.49 -32.15
N ALA A 1024 -26.90 0.36 -32.26
CA ALA A 1024 -26.57 -0.49 -31.11
C ALA A 1024 -25.41 0.13 -30.30
N THR A 1025 -25.28 -0.24 -29.02
CA THR A 1025 -24.14 0.24 -28.20
C THR A 1025 -22.82 -0.33 -28.71
N SER A 1026 -22.85 -1.59 -29.16
CA SER A 1026 -21.71 -2.30 -29.78
C SER A 1026 -21.14 -1.57 -30.99
N ASP A 1027 -21.94 -0.77 -31.70
CA ASP A 1027 -21.48 -0.01 -32.87
C ASP A 1027 -20.50 1.12 -32.48
N PHE A 1028 -20.48 1.58 -31.22
CA PHE A 1028 -19.47 2.53 -30.71
C PHE A 1028 -18.12 1.87 -30.37
N VAL A 1029 -18.10 0.54 -30.28
CA VAL A 1029 -16.87 -0.27 -30.17
C VAL A 1029 -16.43 -0.77 -31.55
N SER A 1030 -17.20 -0.48 -32.61
CA SER A 1030 -17.12 -1.14 -33.90
C SER A 1030 -17.15 -2.67 -33.72
N MET A 1031 -18.21 -3.20 -33.13
CA MET A 1031 -18.33 -4.63 -32.78
C MET A 1031 -19.51 -5.29 -33.49
N TYR A 1032 -19.24 -6.39 -34.20
CA TYR A 1032 -20.27 -7.27 -34.75
C TYR A 1032 -20.72 -8.27 -33.69
N VAL A 1033 -22.04 -8.35 -33.47
CA VAL A 1033 -22.69 -9.24 -32.49
C VAL A 1033 -23.73 -10.08 -33.21
N ASN A 1034 -23.64 -11.41 -33.15
CA ASN A 1034 -24.63 -12.31 -33.77
C ASN A 1034 -25.78 -12.72 -32.83
N GLU A 1035 -26.77 -13.43 -33.36
CA GLU A 1035 -28.00 -13.86 -32.66
C GLU A 1035 -27.77 -14.87 -31.52
N HIS A 1036 -26.55 -15.39 -31.37
CA HIS A 1036 -26.18 -16.36 -30.34
C HIS A 1036 -25.50 -15.71 -29.13
N VAL A 1037 -25.41 -14.37 -29.11
CA VAL A 1037 -24.94 -13.59 -27.97
C VAL A 1037 -26.12 -13.08 -27.15
N LYS A 1038 -26.13 -13.33 -25.84
CA LYS A 1038 -27.23 -12.97 -24.93
C LYS A 1038 -26.71 -12.21 -23.71
N ASN A 1039 -27.55 -11.32 -23.16
CA ASN A 1039 -27.24 -10.56 -21.95
C ASN A 1039 -25.90 -9.81 -22.05
N LEU A 1040 -25.62 -9.24 -23.22
CA LEU A 1040 -24.54 -8.29 -23.43
C LEU A 1040 -24.98 -6.92 -22.95
N THR A 1041 -24.22 -6.33 -22.04
CA THR A 1041 -24.54 -5.03 -21.43
C THR A 1041 -23.33 -4.10 -21.41
N PHE A 1042 -23.58 -2.81 -21.50
CA PHE A 1042 -22.60 -1.74 -21.39
C PHE A 1042 -23.09 -0.76 -20.34
N THR A 1043 -22.39 -0.64 -19.22
CA THR A 1043 -22.79 0.23 -18.09
C THR A 1043 -21.80 1.33 -17.86
#